data_AF-A0A480A9K0-F1
#
_entry.id   AF-A0A480A9K0-F1
#
_cell.length_a   1.000
_cell.length_b   1.000
_cell.length_c   1.000
_cell.angle_alpha   90.00
_cell.angle_beta   90.00
_cell.angle_gamma   90.00
#
_symmetry.space_group_name_H-M   'P 1'
#
loop_
_entity.id
_entity.type
_entity.pdbx_description
1 polymer ?
#
loop_
_entity_poly.entity_id
_entity_poly.type
_entity_poly.pdbx_seq_one_letter_code
_entity_poly.pdbx_strand_id
1 'polypeptide(L)'
;MFEPDNITHTLEENLSKFYPLELGNIIQYCQNSPFGKILPDAFYIHVLALHTLDPWLQEYEGCVRRALPQVQSATIVKFSTNKPKISYLFYPDFDTDPHPSLHYSIQVDLATLEVGYRDYSDSENPPILHRKETFVTPEYPLYAEFAALTRTQVALGLLNHTKGIGTKLGWEQRLQIFGVEIQGHHLIQRESRSVATTIVPKIERHKAAIIRPDLSRPVRLALESGLFSPETTFFDYGCGHGGDVTRMAEQGYISSGWDPYYSPDTPRMAADIVNIGFVINVIENTSERREALIQAWELTQRVLLVAAQVLIADIKRGVIAYGDGVITNRNTFQKYYEQEELKIYIDQVLGVDAIPVDLGIYFVFRDEANAELFRVSRFRSRATTPRIRNCVKQFQEYQELLTPLMNFITERGRLPIKGELPQEAEIAQEFGSLRRAFNVIIQATDSEEWQAIADKRRQDLMVYLALCNFSRRPRLGQLAPAVKEDIIGLYSSYKQACLDADQMLRSLGNTELIIKRCQESKVGKKLPNSLLVHISALQAIDPLLRLYEGCASRTIGRLESANVIKFHLKTPKISYLFYPDFDTNPHPVLSKVMTIDLRDLQVTYQDYDLEDDPPILHQIDTLVTPDYPQYEKFAKLTRQEENRGLLDNWHSISHLSGWKKCLKENCTVINGYRLSWCKDADAYKLKALKAALKTRQKKKNVTHARSESRTEEE
;
A
#
# COMPACT_ATOMS: atom_id res chain seq x y z
N MET A 1 32.40 30.43 33.21
CA MET A 1 33.50 29.63 33.75
C MET A 1 32.91 28.88 34.95
N PHE A 2 32.72 27.57 34.80
CA PHE A 2 31.94 26.72 35.71
C PHE A 2 32.84 26.26 36.87
N GLU A 3 32.37 26.29 38.12
CA GLU A 3 32.97 25.49 39.20
C GLU A 3 32.17 24.18 39.29
N PRO A 4 32.67 23.06 38.72
CA PRO A 4 31.90 21.83 38.55
C PRO A 4 31.55 21.13 39.88
N ASP A 5 32.41 21.26 40.88
CA ASP A 5 32.32 20.48 42.12
C ASP A 5 31.15 20.92 43.02
N ASN A 6 30.77 22.21 42.97
CA ASN A 6 29.71 22.76 43.82
C ASN A 6 28.29 22.43 43.28
N ILE A 7 28.18 22.30 41.95
CA ILE A 7 26.93 21.96 41.25
C ILE A 7 26.59 20.47 41.45
N THR A 8 27.59 19.60 41.31
CA THR A 8 27.42 18.14 41.46
C THR A 8 26.97 17.77 42.87
N HIS A 9 27.59 18.34 43.91
CA HIS A 9 27.21 18.11 45.31
C HIS A 9 25.77 18.57 45.60
N THR A 10 25.34 19.71 45.04
CA THR A 10 23.98 20.23 45.23
C THR A 10 22.93 19.39 44.48
N LEU A 11 23.26 18.91 43.27
CA LEU A 11 22.42 17.97 42.51
C LEU A 11 22.26 16.64 43.24
N GLU A 12 23.35 16.09 43.78
CA GLU A 12 23.37 14.85 44.55
C GLU A 12 22.50 14.96 45.82
N GLU A 13 22.65 16.06 46.57
CA GLU A 13 21.84 16.30 47.77
C GLU A 13 20.34 16.43 47.44
N ASN A 14 19.99 17.16 46.38
CA ASN A 14 18.60 17.32 45.95
C ASN A 14 17.97 16.01 45.45
N LEU A 15 18.71 15.22 44.66
CA LEU A 15 18.23 13.94 44.12
C LEU A 15 18.13 12.85 45.19
N SER A 16 18.98 12.88 46.22
CA SER A 16 18.91 11.95 47.35
C SER A 16 17.59 12.05 48.12
N LYS A 17 16.98 13.24 48.14
CA LYS A 17 15.67 13.51 48.77
C LYS A 17 14.48 13.10 47.87
N PHE A 18 14.73 12.81 46.60
CA PHE A 18 13.73 12.48 45.57
C PHE A 18 13.71 10.99 45.18
N TYR A 19 14.64 10.17 45.70
CA TYR A 19 14.79 8.76 45.33
C TYR A 19 13.59 7.90 45.76
N PRO A 20 13.12 6.92 44.95
CA PRO A 20 13.77 6.39 43.75
C PRO A 20 13.43 7.07 42.41
N LEU A 21 14.46 7.25 41.57
CA LEU A 21 14.34 7.65 40.17
C LEU A 21 13.87 6.45 39.32
N GLU A 22 12.56 6.30 39.17
CA GLU A 22 11.99 5.22 38.35
C GLU A 22 11.65 5.72 36.94
N LEU A 23 12.32 5.17 35.92
CA LEU A 23 12.07 5.53 34.52
C LEU A 23 10.62 5.25 34.08
N GLY A 24 9.98 4.23 34.68
CA GLY A 24 8.57 3.91 34.46
C GLY A 24 7.64 5.07 34.83
N ASN A 25 7.93 5.77 35.93
CA ASN A 25 7.15 6.92 36.38
C ASN A 25 7.30 8.11 35.43
N ILE A 26 8.51 8.37 34.90
CA ILE A 26 8.74 9.42 33.90
C ILE A 26 7.87 9.17 32.66
N ILE A 27 7.89 7.95 32.12
CA ILE A 27 7.09 7.58 30.94
C ILE A 27 5.60 7.76 31.22
N GLN A 28 5.13 7.16 32.32
CA GLN A 28 3.71 7.15 32.68
C GLN A 28 3.17 8.57 32.88
N TYR A 29 3.86 9.40 33.67
CA TYR A 29 3.40 10.76 33.96
C TYR A 29 3.53 11.68 32.74
N CYS A 30 4.55 11.52 31.90
CA CYS A 30 4.64 12.28 30.65
C CYS A 30 3.51 11.91 29.67
N GLN A 31 3.14 10.64 29.58
CA GLN A 31 2.03 10.18 28.72
C GLN A 31 0.65 10.65 29.21
N ASN A 32 0.49 10.84 30.51
CA ASN A 32 -0.75 11.31 31.13
C ASN A 32 -0.85 12.84 31.19
N SER A 33 0.18 13.57 30.77
CA SER A 33 0.17 15.03 30.80
C SER A 33 -0.87 15.59 29.83
N PRO A 34 -1.76 16.52 30.28
CA PRO A 34 -2.77 17.13 29.42
C PRO A 34 -2.17 18.10 28.39
N PHE A 35 -0.97 18.62 28.65
CA PHE A 35 -0.27 19.60 27.82
C PHE A 35 1.18 19.17 27.59
N GLY A 36 1.78 19.63 26.49
CA GLY A 36 3.12 19.27 26.08
C GLY A 36 3.17 18.32 24.88
N LYS A 37 4.30 18.33 24.18
CA LYS A 37 4.53 17.55 22.96
C LYS A 37 5.22 16.23 23.29
N ILE A 38 4.51 15.12 23.06
CA ILE A 38 5.03 13.76 23.25
C ILE A 38 5.62 13.24 21.93
N LEU A 39 6.85 12.73 21.99
CA LEU A 39 7.54 11.96 20.96
C LEU A 39 7.93 10.58 21.55
N PRO A 40 8.30 9.57 20.74
CA PRO A 40 8.58 8.22 21.22
C PRO A 40 9.57 8.15 22.39
N ASP A 41 10.63 8.97 22.34
CA ASP A 41 11.74 8.97 23.30
C ASP A 41 11.82 10.25 24.15
N ALA A 42 10.87 11.18 24.01
CA ALA A 42 10.95 12.46 24.70
C ALA A 42 9.60 13.17 24.86
N PHE A 43 9.47 13.92 25.93
CA PHE A 43 8.34 14.82 26.19
C PHE A 43 8.86 16.25 26.35
N TYR A 44 8.17 17.23 25.76
CA TYR A 44 8.57 18.63 25.75
C TYR A 44 7.45 19.52 26.26
N ILE A 45 7.77 20.47 27.11
CA ILE A 45 6.79 21.44 27.64
C ILE A 45 7.45 22.80 27.87
N HIS A 46 6.68 23.87 27.70
CA HIS A 46 7.13 25.22 28.02
C HIS A 46 7.25 25.42 29.53
N VAL A 47 8.24 26.20 29.99
CA VAL A 47 8.50 26.39 31.43
C VAL A 47 7.30 26.94 32.20
N LEU A 48 6.52 27.83 31.56
CA LEU A 48 5.31 28.39 32.17
C LEU A 48 4.21 27.35 32.38
N ALA A 49 4.24 26.22 31.68
CA ALA A 49 3.29 25.13 31.82
C ALA A 49 3.80 24.00 32.76
N LEU A 50 4.97 24.14 33.37
CA LEU A 50 5.48 23.10 34.29
C LEU A 50 4.53 22.84 35.47
N HIS A 51 3.85 23.88 35.95
CA HIS A 51 2.90 23.77 37.06
C HIS A 51 1.69 22.87 36.75
N THR A 52 1.44 22.54 35.47
CA THR A 52 0.35 21.64 35.06
C THR A 52 0.76 20.17 35.02
N LEU A 53 2.06 19.86 35.18
CA LEU A 53 2.54 18.49 35.19
C LEU A 53 2.14 17.77 36.48
N ASP A 54 2.24 16.44 36.49
CA ASP A 54 2.14 15.67 37.73
C ASP A 54 3.14 16.20 38.78
N PRO A 55 2.76 16.34 40.06
CA PRO A 55 3.66 16.84 41.11
C PRO A 55 5.00 16.11 41.17
N TRP A 56 5.03 14.83 40.81
CA TRP A 56 6.25 14.06 40.71
C TRP A 56 7.20 14.60 39.62
N LEU A 57 6.68 14.92 38.43
CA LEU A 57 7.48 15.51 37.35
C LEU A 57 7.91 16.95 37.68
N GLN A 58 7.08 17.71 38.39
CA GLN A 58 7.44 19.05 38.87
C GLN A 58 8.63 18.99 39.81
N GLU A 59 8.63 18.05 40.77
CA GLU A 59 9.73 17.91 41.71
C GLU A 59 10.98 17.27 41.08
N TYR A 60 10.81 16.34 40.13
CA TYR A 60 11.91 15.79 39.32
C TYR A 60 12.68 16.90 38.58
N GLU A 61 11.97 17.80 37.91
CA GLU A 61 12.56 18.97 37.25
C GLU A 61 13.10 19.98 38.27
N GLY A 62 12.35 20.22 39.35
CA GLY A 62 12.67 21.17 40.41
C GLY A 62 13.99 20.87 41.12
N CYS A 63 14.33 19.59 41.32
CA CYS A 63 15.63 19.18 41.87
C CYS A 63 16.80 19.72 41.05
N VAL A 64 16.67 19.67 39.72
CA VAL A 64 17.69 20.13 38.78
C VAL A 64 17.68 21.65 38.69
N ARG A 65 16.49 22.26 38.60
CA ARG A 65 16.33 23.73 38.54
C ARG A 65 16.88 24.45 39.76
N ARG A 66 16.77 23.87 40.96
CA ARG A 66 17.35 24.44 42.20
C ARG A 66 18.87 24.37 42.24
N ALA A 67 19.47 23.34 41.65
CA ALA A 67 20.92 23.18 41.63
C ALA A 67 21.61 23.96 40.50
N LEU A 68 20.86 24.35 39.45
CA LEU A 68 21.40 25.02 38.27
C LEU A 68 20.67 26.35 37.99
N PRO A 69 21.14 27.49 38.53
CA PRO A 69 20.53 28.78 38.28
C PRO A 69 20.46 29.16 36.79
N GLN A 70 21.38 28.64 35.95
CA GLN A 70 21.42 28.95 34.52
C GLN A 70 20.22 28.38 33.74
N VAL A 71 19.51 27.39 34.29
CA VAL A 71 18.32 26.81 33.63
C VAL A 71 17.04 27.56 33.91
N GLN A 72 17.06 28.57 34.80
CA GLN A 72 15.87 29.34 35.16
C GLN A 72 15.27 30.10 33.99
N SER A 73 16.09 30.57 33.04
CA SER A 73 15.66 31.27 31.83
C SER A 73 15.38 30.36 30.64
N ALA A 74 15.31 29.03 30.84
CA ALA A 74 14.97 28.09 29.77
C ALA A 74 13.56 28.37 29.22
N THR A 75 13.37 28.13 27.93
CA THR A 75 12.05 28.26 27.29
C THR A 75 11.28 26.95 27.36
N ILE A 76 11.93 25.85 26.95
CA ILE A 76 11.34 24.51 26.89
C ILE A 76 12.15 23.56 27.76
N VAL A 77 11.44 22.72 28.52
CA VAL A 77 12.01 21.57 29.22
C VAL A 77 11.68 20.30 28.43
N LYS A 78 12.70 19.47 28.21
CA LYS A 78 12.62 18.17 27.56
C LYS A 78 12.94 17.07 28.58
N PHE A 79 11.97 16.21 28.84
CA PHE A 79 12.13 14.97 29.60
C PHE A 79 12.45 13.84 28.63
N SER A 80 13.54 13.11 28.87
CA SER A 80 13.84 11.88 28.12
C SER A 80 13.01 10.75 28.71
N THR A 81 12.25 10.03 27.87
CA THR A 81 11.37 8.95 28.35
C THR A 81 12.08 7.60 28.38
N ASN A 82 13.26 7.49 27.76
CA ASN A 82 14.04 6.25 27.69
C ASN A 82 15.32 6.25 28.54
N LYS A 83 15.67 7.40 29.13
CA LYS A 83 16.88 7.60 29.97
C LYS A 83 16.57 8.63 31.05
N PRO A 84 17.21 8.59 32.23
CA PRO A 84 17.03 9.60 33.28
C PRO A 84 17.77 10.90 32.93
N LYS A 85 17.35 11.54 31.83
CA LYS A 85 17.92 12.79 31.32
C LYS A 85 16.86 13.86 31.21
N ILE A 86 17.24 15.07 31.59
CA ILE A 86 16.45 16.27 31.37
C ILE A 86 17.26 17.27 30.55
N SER A 87 16.62 18.03 29.67
CA SER A 87 17.29 19.05 28.86
C SER A 87 16.50 20.35 28.86
N TYR A 88 17.22 21.45 28.97
CA TYR A 88 16.71 22.81 28.96
C TYR A 88 17.11 23.47 27.66
N LEU A 89 16.11 23.93 26.91
CA LEU A 89 16.27 24.48 25.57
C LEU A 89 15.89 25.97 25.57
N PHE A 90 16.76 26.80 24.98
CA PHE A 90 16.65 28.25 25.03
C PHE A 90 16.32 28.81 23.65
N TYR A 91 15.13 29.39 23.54
CA TYR A 91 14.59 30.04 22.35
C TYR A 91 14.22 31.48 22.73
N PRO A 92 15.15 32.45 22.66
CA PRO A 92 14.89 33.83 23.07
C PRO A 92 13.75 34.47 22.26
N ASP A 93 13.61 34.08 20.99
CA ASP A 93 12.57 34.56 20.08
C ASP A 93 11.33 33.65 20.06
N PHE A 94 11.06 32.91 21.14
CA PHE A 94 9.95 31.95 21.17
C PHE A 94 8.59 32.55 20.85
N ASP A 95 8.35 33.80 21.27
CA ASP A 95 7.08 34.48 21.01
C ASP A 95 7.05 35.17 19.65
N THR A 96 8.15 35.81 19.27
CA THR A 96 8.24 36.69 18.10
C THR A 96 8.49 35.94 16.81
N ASP A 97 9.35 34.91 16.81
CA ASP A 97 9.64 34.10 15.63
C ASP A 97 8.60 32.95 15.53
N PRO A 98 7.94 32.75 14.38
CA PRO A 98 7.06 31.61 14.17
C PRO A 98 7.77 30.25 14.29
N HIS A 99 9.05 30.16 13.92
CA HIS A 99 9.88 28.95 13.99
C HIS A 99 11.26 29.25 14.61
N PRO A 100 11.30 29.59 15.91
CA PRO A 100 12.50 30.11 16.56
C PRO A 100 13.64 29.10 16.50
N SER A 101 14.84 29.60 16.28
CA SER A 101 16.08 28.80 16.30
C SER A 101 16.54 28.52 17.73
N LEU A 102 17.01 27.31 17.98
CA LEU A 102 17.60 26.93 19.25
C LEU A 102 18.92 27.69 19.41
N HIS A 103 19.06 28.44 20.50
CA HIS A 103 20.27 29.24 20.74
C HIS A 103 21.32 28.42 21.47
N TYR A 104 20.93 27.75 22.56
CA TYR A 104 21.78 26.80 23.28
C TYR A 104 20.91 25.81 24.05
N SER A 105 21.53 24.73 24.51
CA SER A 105 20.89 23.71 25.34
C SER A 105 21.78 23.26 26.48
N ILE A 106 21.17 23.02 27.65
CA ILE A 106 21.81 22.40 28.80
C ILE A 106 21.14 21.05 29.03
N GLN A 107 21.90 19.96 28.99
CA GLN A 107 21.42 18.61 29.31
C GLN A 107 22.02 18.16 30.63
N VAL A 108 21.20 17.57 31.50
CA VAL A 108 21.65 16.97 32.77
C VAL A 108 21.32 15.49 32.73
N ASP A 109 22.34 14.66 32.92
CA ASP A 109 22.19 13.23 33.16
C ASP A 109 22.06 12.99 34.66
N LEU A 110 20.90 12.51 35.12
CA LEU A 110 20.64 12.34 36.55
C LEU A 110 21.20 11.02 37.11
N ALA A 111 21.69 10.13 36.24
CA ALA A 111 22.40 8.94 36.69
C ALA A 111 23.88 9.22 36.91
N THR A 112 24.50 10.06 36.07
CA THR A 112 25.94 10.40 36.17
C THR A 112 26.21 11.76 36.80
N LEU A 113 25.17 12.58 36.99
CA LEU A 113 25.24 13.99 37.42
C LEU A 113 26.02 14.90 36.46
N GLU A 114 26.30 14.43 35.24
CA GLU A 114 27.01 15.21 34.23
C GLU A 114 26.10 16.27 33.59
N VAL A 115 26.65 17.48 33.45
CA VAL A 115 25.99 18.62 32.80
C VAL A 115 26.66 18.90 31.45
N GLY A 116 25.93 18.69 30.36
CA GLY A 116 26.37 19.01 29.00
C GLY A 116 25.82 20.35 28.53
N TYR A 117 26.70 21.23 28.06
CA TYR A 117 26.32 22.48 27.39
C TYR A 117 26.59 22.38 25.89
N ARG A 118 25.66 22.91 25.08
CA ARG A 118 25.87 23.03 23.63
C ARG A 118 25.29 24.34 23.11
N ASP A 119 26.14 25.08 22.40
CA ASP A 119 25.80 26.34 21.74
C ASP A 119 25.49 26.11 20.27
N TYR A 120 24.46 26.80 19.77
CA TYR A 120 24.01 26.77 18.38
C TYR A 120 23.88 28.18 17.78
N SER A 121 24.22 29.24 18.54
CA SER A 121 24.09 30.64 18.10
C SER A 121 24.88 30.96 16.82
N ASP A 122 26.07 30.37 16.67
CA ASP A 122 26.92 30.48 15.48
C ASP A 122 26.63 29.42 14.40
N SER A 123 25.55 28.64 14.54
CA SER A 123 25.21 27.62 13.55
C SER A 123 24.51 28.25 12.35
N GLU A 124 24.99 27.92 11.14
CA GLU A 124 24.29 28.26 9.88
C GLU A 124 22.98 27.48 9.69
N ASN A 125 22.78 26.38 10.44
CA ASN A 125 21.60 25.52 10.30
C ASN A 125 21.13 24.98 11.66
N PRO A 126 20.73 25.86 12.60
CA PRO A 126 20.34 25.46 13.93
C PRO A 126 19.03 24.66 13.91
N PRO A 127 18.78 23.81 14.92
CA PRO A 127 17.47 23.24 15.14
C PRO A 127 16.42 24.35 15.35
N ILE A 128 15.21 24.16 14.84
CA ILE A 128 14.11 25.11 15.02
C ILE A 128 12.89 24.44 15.65
N LEU A 129 12.02 25.24 16.27
CA LEU A 129 10.72 24.76 16.75
C LEU A 129 9.62 24.95 15.72
N HIS A 130 8.70 24.00 15.70
CA HIS A 130 7.44 24.09 14.97
C HIS A 130 6.31 23.54 15.86
N ARG A 131 5.08 23.91 15.55
CA ARG A 131 3.88 23.58 16.35
C ARG A 131 3.95 24.10 17.78
N LYS A 132 4.21 25.41 17.92
CA LYS A 132 4.42 26.04 19.24
C LYS A 132 3.23 25.87 20.18
N GLU A 133 2.01 25.75 19.64
CA GLU A 133 0.78 25.51 20.40
C GLU A 133 0.80 24.20 21.20
N THR A 134 1.67 23.25 20.83
CA THR A 134 1.77 21.96 21.54
C THR A 134 2.57 22.03 22.84
N PHE A 135 3.37 23.08 23.06
CA PHE A 135 4.23 23.19 24.24
C PHE A 135 3.63 24.05 25.37
N VAL A 136 2.59 24.85 25.07
CA VAL A 136 1.98 25.82 25.99
C VAL A 136 0.52 25.44 26.30
N THR A 137 -0.07 26.05 27.33
CA THR A 137 -1.49 25.84 27.66
C THR A 137 -2.40 26.78 26.84
N PRO A 138 -3.71 26.51 26.76
CA PRO A 138 -4.67 27.39 26.08
C PRO A 138 -4.74 28.83 26.60
N GLU A 139 -4.34 29.05 27.86
CA GLU A 139 -4.30 30.38 28.52
C GLU A 139 -3.06 31.20 28.12
N TYR A 140 -2.11 30.60 27.39
CA TYR A 140 -0.92 31.31 26.92
C TYR A 140 -1.33 32.42 25.95
N PRO A 141 -0.83 33.67 26.11
CA PRO A 141 -1.32 34.83 25.36
C PRO A 141 -1.34 34.66 23.83
N LEU A 142 -0.34 33.95 23.28
CA LEU A 142 -0.19 33.71 21.84
C LEU A 142 -0.69 32.34 21.37
N TYR A 143 -1.37 31.56 22.24
CA TYR A 143 -1.83 30.20 21.91
C TYR A 143 -2.66 30.15 20.62
N ALA A 144 -3.66 31.03 20.53
CA ALA A 144 -4.58 31.06 19.39
C ALA A 144 -3.87 31.36 18.07
N GLU A 145 -2.89 32.25 18.10
CA GLU A 145 -2.07 32.64 16.95
C GLU A 145 -1.15 31.49 16.50
N PHE A 146 -0.46 30.83 17.45
CA PHE A 146 0.36 29.65 17.14
C PHE A 146 -0.48 28.51 16.56
N ALA A 147 -1.67 28.26 17.13
CA ALA A 147 -2.58 27.22 16.65
C ALA A 147 -3.13 27.54 15.25
N ALA A 148 -3.40 28.81 14.95
CA ALA A 148 -3.86 29.26 13.63
C ALA A 148 -2.77 29.07 12.56
N LEU A 149 -1.52 29.44 12.87
CA LEU A 149 -0.39 29.20 11.99
C LEU A 149 -0.23 27.71 11.70
N THR A 150 -0.21 26.86 12.74
CA THR A 150 -0.08 25.42 12.57
C THR A 150 -1.21 24.84 11.72
N ARG A 151 -2.47 25.23 11.93
CA ARG A 151 -3.59 24.76 11.09
C ARG A 151 -3.37 25.12 9.62
N THR A 152 -2.92 26.33 9.34
CA THR A 152 -2.66 26.80 7.97
C THR A 152 -1.51 26.03 7.32
N GLN A 153 -0.45 25.76 8.08
CA GLN A 153 0.70 24.98 7.62
C GLN A 153 0.37 23.49 7.40
N VAL A 154 -0.48 22.90 8.25
CA VAL A 154 -0.98 21.53 8.06
C VAL A 154 -1.87 21.47 6.82
N ALA A 155 -2.78 22.42 6.63
CA ALA A 155 -3.66 22.48 5.47
C ALA A 155 -2.87 22.60 4.16
N LEU A 156 -1.76 23.34 4.18
CA LEU A 156 -0.84 23.45 3.03
C LEU A 156 0.15 22.27 2.93
N GLY A 157 0.22 21.39 3.92
CA GLY A 157 1.14 20.25 3.93
C GLY A 157 2.61 20.58 4.28
N LEU A 158 2.90 21.79 4.77
CA LEU A 158 4.26 22.23 5.16
C LEU A 158 4.88 21.37 6.28
N LEU A 159 4.03 20.85 7.17
CA LEU A 159 4.44 20.02 8.32
C LEU A 159 4.42 18.51 8.01
N ASN A 160 4.09 18.10 6.78
CA ASN A 160 4.15 16.72 6.33
C ASN A 160 5.61 16.29 6.12
N HIS A 161 5.94 15.02 6.36
CA HIS A 161 7.32 14.50 6.35
C HIS A 161 8.24 15.24 7.36
N THR A 162 8.36 14.69 8.57
CA THR A 162 9.11 15.30 9.68
C THR A 162 10.63 15.36 9.48
N LYS A 163 11.17 14.71 8.43
CA LYS A 163 12.59 14.78 8.07
C LYS A 163 12.89 16.13 7.40
N GLY A 164 13.86 16.86 7.93
CA GLY A 164 14.37 18.12 7.35
C GLY A 164 13.65 19.40 7.81
N ILE A 165 12.43 19.32 8.35
CA ILE A 165 11.71 20.52 8.86
C ILE A 165 12.20 20.98 10.23
N GLY A 166 13.05 20.18 10.90
CA GLY A 166 13.56 20.48 12.24
C GLY A 166 14.79 21.38 12.25
N THR A 167 15.29 21.84 11.11
CA THR A 167 16.45 22.73 11.00
C THR A 167 16.13 23.95 10.13
N LYS A 168 16.79 25.08 10.40
CA LYS A 168 16.50 26.37 9.76
C LYS A 168 16.56 26.31 8.24
N LEU A 169 17.66 25.83 7.66
CA LEU A 169 17.82 25.74 6.20
C LEU A 169 16.81 24.79 5.57
N GLY A 170 16.51 23.66 6.24
CA GLY A 170 15.53 22.70 5.72
C GLY A 170 14.10 23.27 5.74
N TRP A 171 13.80 24.11 6.70
CA TRP A 171 12.53 24.83 6.78
C TRP A 171 12.43 25.98 5.78
N GLU A 172 13.48 26.78 5.61
CA GLU A 172 13.53 27.83 4.59
C GLU A 172 13.38 27.25 3.18
N GLN A 173 14.06 26.13 2.90
CA GLN A 173 13.88 25.38 1.66
C GLN A 173 12.44 24.89 1.49
N ARG A 174 11.80 24.41 2.57
CA ARG A 174 10.39 24.00 2.55
C ARG A 174 9.48 25.18 2.20
N LEU A 175 9.64 26.34 2.82
CA LEU A 175 8.85 27.53 2.50
C LEU A 175 9.05 27.97 1.04
N GLN A 176 10.29 27.94 0.55
CA GLN A 176 10.61 28.21 -0.86
C GLN A 176 9.95 27.22 -1.82
N ILE A 177 9.99 25.92 -1.51
CA ILE A 177 9.33 24.88 -2.31
C ILE A 177 7.82 25.11 -2.37
N PHE A 178 7.18 25.57 -1.30
CA PHE A 178 5.73 25.81 -1.29
C PHE A 178 5.35 27.22 -1.77
N GLY A 179 6.30 28.07 -2.17
CA GLY A 179 6.04 29.41 -2.69
C GLY A 179 5.40 30.36 -1.68
N VAL A 180 5.58 30.07 -0.40
CA VAL A 180 4.98 30.81 0.72
C VAL A 180 6.07 31.39 1.60
N GLU A 181 5.74 32.47 2.30
CA GLU A 181 6.59 33.00 3.35
C GLU A 181 5.75 33.24 4.60
N ILE A 182 6.44 33.36 5.73
CA ILE A 182 5.79 33.64 7.00
C ILE A 182 6.08 35.09 7.35
N GLN A 183 5.02 35.89 7.49
CA GLN A 183 5.10 37.26 8.01
C GLN A 183 4.39 37.30 9.37
N GLY A 184 5.15 37.57 10.44
CA GLY A 184 4.69 37.35 11.81
C GLY A 184 4.37 35.87 12.04
N HIS A 185 3.16 35.55 12.52
CA HIS A 185 2.65 34.17 12.60
C HIS A 185 1.58 33.88 11.55
N HIS A 186 1.64 34.55 10.40
CA HIS A 186 0.72 34.33 9.30
C HIS A 186 1.47 33.80 8.08
N LEU A 187 0.90 32.76 7.48
CA LEU A 187 1.42 32.22 6.23
C LEU A 187 0.82 33.01 5.08
N ILE A 188 1.67 33.61 4.25
CA ILE A 188 1.25 34.37 3.09
C ILE A 188 1.87 33.78 1.83
N GLN A 189 1.16 33.95 0.71
CA GLN A 189 1.71 33.63 -0.59
C GLN A 189 2.71 34.72 -0.96
N ARG A 190 3.91 34.34 -1.43
CA ARG A 190 4.88 35.34 -1.88
C ARG A 190 4.29 36.13 -3.05
N GLU A 191 4.12 37.44 -2.88
CA GLU A 191 3.88 38.34 -4.01
C GLU A 191 5.13 38.32 -4.89
N SER A 192 4.96 37.93 -6.15
CA SER A 192 6.00 38.03 -7.16
C SER A 192 6.40 39.50 -7.34
N ARG A 193 7.39 39.98 -6.57
CA ARG A 193 8.07 41.24 -6.86
C ARG A 193 8.86 41.07 -8.16
N SER A 194 8.22 41.45 -9.24
CA SER A 194 8.75 41.57 -10.58
C SER A 194 9.70 42.76 -10.66
N VAL A 195 11.01 42.50 -10.52
CA VAL A 195 12.04 43.27 -11.23
C VAL A 195 13.07 42.31 -11.80
N ALA A 196 12.61 41.48 -12.73
CA ALA A 196 13.41 40.92 -13.81
C ALA A 196 12.42 40.63 -14.93
N THR A 197 12.74 41.12 -16.13
CA THR A 197 12.12 40.74 -17.40
C THR A 197 11.51 39.34 -17.35
N THR A 198 10.23 39.24 -17.65
CA THR A 198 9.41 38.02 -17.67
C THR A 198 10.02 36.98 -18.60
N ILE A 199 10.96 36.19 -18.10
CA ILE A 199 11.28 34.90 -18.69
C ILE A 199 10.32 33.93 -18.01
N VAL A 200 9.14 33.75 -18.60
CA VAL A 200 8.35 32.54 -18.34
C VAL A 200 9.31 31.38 -18.63
N PRO A 201 9.69 30.55 -17.64
CA PRO A 201 10.59 29.44 -17.91
C PRO A 201 9.97 28.61 -19.02
N LYS A 202 10.70 28.46 -20.14
CA LYS A 202 10.23 27.69 -21.29
C LYS A 202 10.13 26.23 -20.84
N ILE A 203 8.91 25.77 -20.57
CA ILE A 203 8.66 24.39 -20.16
C ILE A 203 8.84 23.48 -21.38
N GLU A 204 9.79 22.58 -21.28
CA GLU A 204 10.14 21.65 -22.36
C GLU A 204 9.41 20.32 -22.15
N ARG A 205 8.06 20.35 -22.14
CA ARG A 205 7.20 19.18 -21.86
C ARG A 205 7.56 17.92 -22.65
N HIS A 206 8.03 18.08 -23.88
CA HIS A 206 8.47 16.98 -24.75
C HIS A 206 9.58 16.14 -24.10
N LYS A 207 10.44 16.71 -23.25
CA LYS A 207 11.51 16.00 -22.54
C LYS A 207 11.03 15.08 -21.42
N ALA A 208 9.74 15.12 -21.07
CA ALA A 208 9.13 14.21 -20.11
C ALA A 208 8.80 12.84 -20.75
N ALA A 209 8.77 12.74 -22.09
CA ALA A 209 8.59 11.47 -22.78
C ALA A 209 9.83 10.58 -22.58
N ILE A 210 9.60 9.33 -22.13
CA ILE A 210 10.65 8.36 -21.84
C ILE A 210 10.57 7.21 -22.83
N ILE A 211 11.71 6.80 -23.38
CA ILE A 211 11.84 5.57 -24.17
C ILE A 211 11.89 4.39 -23.21
N ARG A 212 10.95 3.46 -23.34
CA ARG A 212 10.87 2.22 -22.57
C ARG A 212 10.80 1.00 -23.49
N PRO A 213 11.34 -0.16 -23.06
CA PRO A 213 11.30 -1.39 -23.87
C PRO A 213 9.89 -1.99 -23.91
N ASP A 214 9.13 -1.88 -22.83
CA ASP A 214 7.80 -2.50 -22.68
C ASP A 214 6.63 -1.52 -22.88
N LEU A 215 5.41 -2.05 -23.03
CA LEU A 215 4.17 -1.26 -23.04
C LEU A 215 4.03 -0.40 -21.76
N SER A 216 3.38 0.76 -21.87
CA SER A 216 2.95 1.52 -20.68
C SER A 216 2.11 0.67 -19.74
N ARG A 217 2.15 1.05 -18.46
CA ARG A 217 1.27 0.48 -17.43
C ARG A 217 -0.21 0.51 -17.80
N PRO A 218 -0.84 1.65 -18.15
CA PRO A 218 -2.25 1.69 -18.55
C PRO A 218 -2.58 0.72 -19.69
N VAL A 219 -1.76 0.67 -20.74
CA VAL A 219 -2.00 -0.21 -21.90
C VAL A 219 -1.82 -1.69 -21.54
N ARG A 220 -0.77 -2.03 -20.78
CA ARG A 220 -0.54 -3.40 -20.29
C ARG A 220 -1.70 -3.90 -19.42
N LEU A 221 -2.15 -3.09 -18.47
CA LEU A 221 -3.28 -3.44 -17.60
C LEU A 221 -4.57 -3.63 -18.40
N ALA A 222 -4.78 -2.85 -19.46
CA ALA A 222 -5.94 -2.99 -20.34
C ALA A 222 -5.89 -4.32 -21.14
N LEU A 223 -4.71 -4.72 -21.63
CA LEU A 223 -4.48 -6.03 -22.25
C LEU A 223 -4.71 -7.18 -21.27
N GLU A 224 -4.10 -7.12 -20.09
CA GLU A 224 -4.23 -8.14 -19.04
C GLU A 224 -5.67 -8.28 -18.54
N SER A 225 -6.46 -7.20 -18.61
CA SER A 225 -7.87 -7.20 -18.25
C SER A 225 -8.79 -7.71 -19.38
N GLY A 226 -8.24 -8.12 -20.53
CA GLY A 226 -9.00 -8.64 -21.66
C GLY A 226 -9.87 -7.61 -22.37
N LEU A 227 -9.50 -6.32 -22.32
CA LEU A 227 -10.27 -5.26 -23.00
C LEU A 227 -10.05 -5.26 -24.53
N PHE A 228 -8.95 -5.86 -24.98
CA PHE A 228 -8.61 -5.97 -26.40
C PHE A 228 -9.12 -7.29 -26.99
N SER A 229 -9.92 -7.19 -28.04
CA SER A 229 -10.21 -8.26 -29.00
C SER A 229 -9.38 -8.05 -30.28
N PRO A 230 -9.20 -9.06 -31.15
CA PRO A 230 -8.39 -8.93 -32.38
C PRO A 230 -8.76 -7.75 -33.28
N GLU A 231 -10.03 -7.32 -33.27
CA GLU A 231 -10.56 -6.22 -34.08
C GLU A 231 -10.50 -4.86 -33.37
N THR A 232 -10.04 -4.82 -32.13
CA THR A 232 -10.02 -3.60 -31.31
C THR A 232 -9.02 -2.59 -31.86
N THR A 233 -9.50 -1.37 -32.10
CA THR A 233 -8.68 -0.24 -32.52
C THR A 233 -8.09 0.51 -31.32
N PHE A 234 -6.83 0.93 -31.42
CA PHE A 234 -6.08 1.60 -30.36
C PHE A 234 -5.57 2.98 -30.80
N PHE A 235 -5.74 4.00 -29.96
CA PHE A 235 -5.17 5.32 -30.19
C PHE A 235 -4.43 5.84 -28.96
N ASP A 236 -3.18 6.28 -29.13
CA ASP A 236 -2.35 6.83 -28.06
C ASP A 236 -2.27 8.37 -28.16
N TYR A 237 -2.97 9.08 -27.26
CA TYR A 237 -3.02 10.52 -27.17
C TYR A 237 -1.86 11.03 -26.32
N GLY A 238 -0.90 11.72 -26.94
CA GLY A 238 0.39 12.07 -26.35
C GLY A 238 1.37 10.90 -26.38
N CYS A 239 1.50 10.23 -27.53
CA CYS A 239 2.27 8.99 -27.68
C CYS A 239 3.79 9.14 -27.49
N GLY A 240 4.31 10.38 -27.41
CA GLY A 240 5.74 10.66 -27.33
C GLY A 240 6.49 10.01 -28.49
N HIS A 241 7.46 9.14 -28.16
CA HIS A 241 8.22 8.39 -29.16
C HIS A 241 7.43 7.25 -29.86
N GLY A 242 6.13 7.07 -29.58
CA GLY A 242 5.27 6.10 -30.26
C GLY A 242 5.46 4.64 -29.81
N GLY A 243 6.14 4.39 -28.69
CA GLY A 243 6.50 3.03 -28.28
C GLY A 243 5.30 2.10 -28.06
N ASP A 244 4.20 2.60 -27.47
CA ASP A 244 3.02 1.78 -27.25
C ASP A 244 2.27 1.49 -28.56
N VAL A 245 2.23 2.47 -29.47
CA VAL A 245 1.68 2.31 -30.83
C VAL A 245 2.43 1.20 -31.56
N THR A 246 3.77 1.26 -31.61
CA THR A 246 4.59 0.25 -32.31
C THR A 246 4.36 -1.16 -31.74
N ARG A 247 4.41 -1.32 -30.42
CA ARG A 247 4.25 -2.63 -29.78
C ARG A 247 2.83 -3.20 -29.91
N MET A 248 1.81 -2.35 -29.91
CA MET A 248 0.44 -2.79 -30.16
C MET A 248 0.26 -3.23 -31.62
N ALA A 249 0.88 -2.53 -32.58
CA ALA A 249 0.92 -2.95 -33.98
C ALA A 249 1.65 -4.30 -34.17
N GLU A 250 2.77 -4.52 -33.48
CA GLU A 250 3.51 -5.78 -33.49
C GLU A 250 2.68 -6.97 -32.95
N GLN A 251 1.72 -6.71 -32.06
CA GLN A 251 0.75 -7.71 -31.58
C GLN A 251 -0.46 -7.89 -32.51
N GLY A 252 -0.52 -7.18 -33.63
CA GLY A 252 -1.57 -7.30 -34.65
C GLY A 252 -2.75 -6.34 -34.49
N TYR A 253 -2.71 -5.39 -33.55
CA TYR A 253 -3.78 -4.41 -33.36
C TYR A 253 -3.65 -3.22 -34.31
N ILE A 254 -4.79 -2.72 -34.78
CA ILE A 254 -4.86 -1.45 -35.51
C ILE A 254 -4.57 -0.33 -34.52
N SER A 255 -3.39 0.28 -34.60
CA SER A 255 -2.92 1.27 -33.65
C SER A 255 -2.42 2.54 -34.33
N SER A 256 -2.68 3.68 -33.72
CA SER A 256 -2.19 5.00 -34.13
C SER A 256 -1.91 5.86 -32.89
N GLY A 257 -1.21 6.97 -33.04
CA GLY A 257 -0.98 7.88 -31.92
C GLY A 257 -0.54 9.26 -32.38
N TRP A 258 -0.91 10.26 -31.60
CA TRP A 258 -0.59 11.66 -31.84
C TRP A 258 0.22 12.22 -30.69
N ASP A 259 1.18 13.08 -30.98
CA ASP A 259 1.93 13.83 -29.96
C ASP A 259 2.21 15.24 -30.48
N PRO A 260 2.02 16.30 -29.68
CA PRO A 260 2.18 17.68 -30.13
C PRO A 260 3.61 18.03 -30.58
N TYR A 261 4.61 17.23 -30.21
CA TYR A 261 6.02 17.44 -30.57
C TYR A 261 6.57 16.34 -31.47
N TYR A 262 6.40 15.07 -31.09
CA TYR A 262 7.02 13.93 -31.77
C TYR A 262 6.21 13.41 -32.96
N SER A 263 4.90 13.64 -32.98
CA SER A 263 4.02 13.17 -34.06
C SER A 263 2.86 14.16 -34.32
N PRO A 264 3.16 15.44 -34.64
CA PRO A 264 2.15 16.49 -34.71
C PRO A 264 1.22 16.34 -35.92
N ASP A 265 1.71 15.75 -37.01
CA ASP A 265 1.00 15.61 -38.29
C ASP A 265 0.10 14.37 -38.35
N THR A 266 0.18 13.47 -37.36
CA THR A 266 -0.68 12.28 -37.31
C THR A 266 -2.13 12.70 -36.99
N PRO A 267 -3.13 12.29 -37.78
CA PRO A 267 -4.51 12.67 -37.49
C PRO A 267 -4.98 12.07 -36.16
N ARG A 268 -5.71 12.88 -35.39
CA ARG A 268 -6.42 12.41 -34.20
C ARG A 268 -7.66 11.65 -34.65
N MET A 269 -7.65 10.33 -34.47
CA MET A 269 -8.71 9.45 -34.96
C MET A 269 -9.43 8.77 -33.80
N ALA A 270 -10.73 8.52 -33.99
CA ALA A 270 -11.49 7.76 -33.02
C ALA A 270 -11.02 6.29 -32.97
N ALA A 271 -11.02 5.71 -31.78
CA ALA A 271 -10.65 4.31 -31.55
C ALA A 271 -11.48 3.69 -30.42
N ASP A 272 -11.58 2.37 -30.42
CA ASP A 272 -12.21 1.59 -29.35
C ASP A 272 -11.58 1.91 -28.01
N ILE A 273 -10.24 1.88 -27.96
CA ILE A 273 -9.47 2.18 -26.77
C ILE A 273 -8.55 3.37 -27.04
N VAL A 274 -8.70 4.43 -26.24
CA VAL A 274 -7.82 5.60 -26.27
C VAL A 274 -7.00 5.62 -25.00
N ASN A 275 -5.69 5.85 -25.11
CA ASN A 275 -4.80 6.06 -23.98
C ASN A 275 -4.41 7.54 -23.88
N ILE A 276 -4.54 8.14 -22.69
CA ILE A 276 -3.94 9.44 -22.34
C ILE A 276 -2.99 9.22 -21.15
N GLY A 277 -2.00 8.36 -21.38
CA GLY A 277 -1.12 7.85 -20.33
C GLY A 277 0.01 8.81 -19.99
N PHE A 278 0.02 9.33 -18.76
CA PHE A 278 1.03 10.24 -18.21
C PHE A 278 1.15 11.62 -18.89
N VAL A 279 0.10 12.03 -19.60
CA VAL A 279 0.06 13.30 -20.35
C VAL A 279 -0.46 14.44 -19.47
N ILE A 280 -1.57 14.24 -18.76
CA ILE A 280 -2.18 15.32 -17.98
C ILE A 280 -1.27 15.83 -16.85
N ASN A 281 -0.37 14.99 -16.34
CA ASN A 281 0.62 15.42 -15.35
C ASN A 281 1.76 16.25 -15.90
N VAL A 282 1.99 16.31 -17.22
CA VAL A 282 3.07 17.12 -17.81
C VAL A 282 2.58 18.43 -18.43
N ILE A 283 1.26 18.65 -18.44
CA ILE A 283 0.64 19.90 -18.92
C ILE A 283 0.50 20.87 -17.74
N GLU A 284 1.23 21.98 -17.80
CA GLU A 284 1.25 23.02 -16.77
C GLU A 284 -0.01 23.89 -16.75
N ASN A 285 -0.62 24.12 -17.91
CA ASN A 285 -1.81 24.94 -18.03
C ASN A 285 -3.05 24.10 -17.69
N THR A 286 -3.77 24.49 -16.64
CA THR A 286 -4.95 23.74 -16.15
C THR A 286 -6.09 23.68 -17.17
N SER A 287 -6.25 24.72 -17.99
CA SER A 287 -7.29 24.75 -19.05
C SER A 287 -6.91 23.82 -20.20
N GLU A 288 -5.65 23.86 -20.65
CA GLU A 288 -5.14 22.93 -21.67
C GLU A 288 -5.19 21.48 -21.17
N ARG A 289 -4.87 21.24 -19.91
CA ARG A 289 -4.93 19.91 -19.28
C ARG A 289 -6.36 19.36 -19.27
N ARG A 290 -7.34 20.23 -18.96
CA ARG A 290 -8.76 19.89 -19.03
C ARG A 290 -9.17 19.58 -20.46
N GLU A 291 -8.78 20.41 -21.40
CA GLU A 291 -9.12 20.25 -22.81
C GLU A 291 -8.52 18.98 -23.41
N ALA A 292 -7.26 18.65 -23.10
CA ALA A 292 -6.62 17.41 -23.55
C ALA A 292 -7.37 16.16 -23.09
N LEU A 293 -7.86 16.15 -21.84
CA LEU A 293 -8.66 15.05 -21.32
C LEU A 293 -10.02 14.94 -22.02
N ILE A 294 -10.68 16.07 -22.31
CA ILE A 294 -11.94 16.10 -23.07
C ILE A 294 -11.73 15.60 -24.50
N GLN A 295 -10.68 16.07 -25.19
CA GLN A 295 -10.38 15.65 -26.57
C GLN A 295 -10.04 14.15 -26.65
N ALA A 296 -9.25 13.61 -25.72
CA ALA A 296 -9.01 12.17 -25.66
C ALA A 296 -10.31 11.37 -25.43
N TRP A 297 -11.21 11.89 -24.59
CA TRP A 297 -12.52 11.29 -24.40
C TRP A 297 -13.37 11.32 -25.67
N GLU A 298 -13.40 12.42 -26.42
CA GLU A 298 -14.14 12.54 -27.69
C GLU A 298 -13.73 11.49 -28.73
N LEU A 299 -12.45 11.11 -28.76
CA LEU A 299 -11.93 10.05 -29.65
C LEU A 299 -12.30 8.64 -29.17
N THR A 300 -12.70 8.49 -27.91
CA THR A 300 -12.95 7.19 -27.28
C THR A 300 -14.30 6.61 -27.68
N GLN A 301 -14.31 5.42 -28.29
CA GLN A 301 -15.54 4.68 -28.62
C GLN A 301 -15.97 3.71 -27.52
N ARG A 302 -15.04 3.06 -26.81
CA ARG A 302 -15.36 2.08 -25.75
C ARG A 302 -14.74 2.43 -24.40
N VAL A 303 -13.41 2.55 -24.32
CA VAL A 303 -12.69 2.74 -23.04
C VAL A 303 -11.56 3.76 -23.18
N LEU A 304 -11.54 4.76 -22.28
CA LEU A 304 -10.44 5.70 -22.13
C LEU A 304 -9.55 5.25 -20.97
N LEU A 305 -8.26 5.08 -21.24
CA LEU A 305 -7.24 4.81 -20.24
C LEU A 305 -6.60 6.13 -19.81
N VAL A 306 -6.76 6.50 -18.55
CA VAL A 306 -6.17 7.71 -17.98
C VAL A 306 -5.09 7.30 -16.99
N ALA A 307 -3.88 7.82 -17.15
CA ALA A 307 -2.82 7.64 -16.17
C ALA A 307 -2.13 8.96 -15.84
N ALA A 308 -1.78 9.17 -14.58
CA ALA A 308 -0.97 10.29 -14.12
C ALA A 308 -0.06 9.87 -12.97
N GLN A 309 1.02 10.62 -12.74
CA GLN A 309 1.87 10.37 -11.58
C GLN A 309 1.14 10.75 -10.30
N VAL A 310 1.09 9.81 -9.35
CA VAL A 310 0.56 10.03 -8.01
C VAL A 310 1.73 10.35 -7.07
N LEU A 311 1.50 11.22 -6.08
CA LEU A 311 2.50 11.59 -5.09
C LEU A 311 2.92 10.35 -4.30
N ILE A 312 4.14 9.88 -4.56
CA ILE A 312 4.83 8.90 -3.73
C ILE A 312 5.85 9.71 -2.93
N ALA A 313 5.89 9.52 -1.62
CA ALA A 313 6.54 10.34 -0.60
C ALA A 313 8.07 10.59 -0.72
N ASP A 314 8.69 10.40 -1.89
CA ASP A 314 10.13 10.41 -2.08
C ASP A 314 10.59 11.29 -3.27
N ILE A 315 10.18 12.57 -3.29
CA ILE A 315 10.82 13.55 -4.18
C ILE A 315 12.15 13.99 -3.57
N LYS A 316 13.22 13.26 -3.88
CA LYS A 316 14.60 13.67 -3.61
C LYS A 316 15.07 14.70 -4.65
N ARG A 317 15.52 15.87 -4.15
CA ARG A 317 16.45 16.88 -4.74
C ARG A 317 16.09 17.52 -6.10
N GLY A 318 16.06 18.86 -6.11
CA GLY A 318 16.20 19.69 -7.33
C GLY A 318 14.90 19.95 -8.10
N VAL A 319 13.81 20.21 -7.40
CA VAL A 319 12.50 20.42 -8.04
C VAL A 319 11.93 21.75 -7.56
N ILE A 320 11.54 22.62 -8.50
CA ILE A 320 11.05 23.99 -8.25
C ILE A 320 9.52 23.95 -8.36
N ALA A 321 8.75 24.40 -7.37
CA ALA A 321 7.30 24.46 -7.55
C ALA A 321 6.88 25.46 -8.63
N TYR A 322 5.89 25.10 -9.43
CA TYR A 322 5.34 25.91 -10.50
C TYR A 322 3.85 25.59 -10.67
N GLY A 323 2.97 26.58 -10.54
CA GLY A 323 1.52 26.34 -10.60
C GLY A 323 1.05 25.34 -9.54
N ASP A 324 0.36 24.27 -9.96
CA ASP A 324 -0.12 23.17 -9.12
C ASP A 324 0.77 21.91 -9.18
N GLY A 325 2.00 22.07 -9.68
CA GLY A 325 2.99 21.01 -9.81
C GLY A 325 4.40 21.54 -9.61
N VAL A 326 5.36 20.87 -10.24
CA VAL A 326 6.78 21.14 -10.03
C VAL A 326 7.56 21.08 -11.35
N ILE A 327 8.53 21.98 -11.54
CA ILE A 327 9.50 21.96 -12.62
C ILE A 327 10.70 21.13 -12.19
N THR A 328 11.00 20.09 -12.97
CA THR A 328 12.16 19.22 -12.76
C THR A 328 13.46 19.88 -13.24
N ASN A 329 14.61 19.34 -12.84
CA ASN A 329 15.93 19.73 -13.38
C ASN A 329 16.04 19.67 -14.92
N ARG A 330 15.12 19.00 -15.61
CA ARG A 330 15.06 18.93 -17.09
C ARG A 330 14.18 20.02 -17.71
N ASN A 331 13.74 21.01 -16.93
CA ASN A 331 12.77 22.05 -17.33
C ASN A 331 11.43 21.48 -17.81
N THR A 332 11.02 20.31 -17.30
CA THR A 332 9.69 19.73 -17.55
C THR A 332 8.77 20.05 -16.38
N PHE A 333 7.50 20.34 -16.66
CA PHE A 333 6.46 20.40 -15.62
C PHE A 333 6.01 18.99 -15.23
N GLN A 334 5.70 18.80 -13.96
CA GLN A 334 5.20 17.55 -13.41
C GLN A 334 4.20 17.85 -12.29
N LYS A 335 2.94 17.45 -12.45
CA LYS A 335 1.97 17.39 -11.36
C LYS A 335 1.97 15.99 -10.74
N TYR A 336 2.02 15.95 -9.42
CA TYR A 336 1.80 14.74 -8.64
C TYR A 336 0.42 14.84 -8.03
N TYR A 337 -0.46 13.91 -8.41
CA TYR A 337 -1.82 13.86 -7.90
C TYR A 337 -1.89 13.04 -6.61
N GLU A 338 -2.83 13.33 -5.73
CA GLU A 338 -3.35 12.28 -4.85
C GLU A 338 -4.29 11.35 -5.62
N GLN A 339 -4.47 10.10 -5.18
CA GLN A 339 -5.32 9.15 -5.91
C GLN A 339 -6.77 9.66 -5.98
N GLU A 340 -7.32 10.11 -4.86
CA GLU A 340 -8.67 10.69 -4.78
C GLU A 340 -8.78 11.97 -5.61
N GLU A 341 -7.75 12.84 -5.56
CA GLU A 341 -7.69 14.07 -6.37
C GLU A 341 -7.78 13.74 -7.87
N LEU A 342 -7.01 12.76 -8.34
CA LEU A 342 -7.02 12.32 -9.73
C LEU A 342 -8.39 11.78 -10.13
N LYS A 343 -9.01 10.95 -9.29
CA LYS A 343 -10.35 10.43 -9.55
C LYS A 343 -11.37 11.56 -9.68
N ILE A 344 -11.42 12.46 -8.69
CA ILE A 344 -12.36 13.58 -8.65
C ILE A 344 -12.17 14.46 -9.88
N TYR A 345 -10.92 14.73 -10.26
CA TYR A 345 -10.60 15.49 -11.47
C TYR A 345 -11.16 14.82 -12.74
N ILE A 346 -10.92 13.52 -12.93
CA ILE A 346 -11.42 12.77 -14.09
C ILE A 346 -12.95 12.77 -14.11
N ASP A 347 -13.59 12.40 -12.99
CA ASP A 347 -15.05 12.33 -12.86
C ASP A 347 -15.72 13.68 -13.16
N GLN A 348 -15.17 14.79 -12.64
CA GLN A 348 -15.72 16.13 -12.83
C GLN A 348 -15.53 16.66 -14.25
N VAL A 349 -14.41 16.32 -14.90
CA VAL A 349 -14.13 16.77 -16.27
C VAL A 349 -14.98 16.00 -17.27
N LEU A 350 -15.10 14.68 -17.10
CA LEU A 350 -15.78 13.80 -18.05
C LEU A 350 -17.28 13.59 -17.74
N GLY A 351 -17.71 13.83 -16.50
CA GLY A 351 -19.07 13.55 -16.05
C GLY A 351 -19.41 12.06 -15.96
N VAL A 352 -18.39 11.19 -15.91
CA VAL A 352 -18.51 9.72 -15.90
C VAL A 352 -17.67 9.17 -14.75
N ASP A 353 -18.18 8.15 -14.04
CA ASP A 353 -17.47 7.51 -12.94
C ASP A 353 -16.26 6.70 -13.44
N ALA A 354 -15.06 7.19 -13.14
CA ALA A 354 -13.81 6.53 -13.47
C ALA A 354 -13.55 5.33 -12.55
N ILE A 355 -13.14 4.19 -13.13
CA ILE A 355 -12.84 2.96 -12.39
C ILE A 355 -11.34 2.92 -12.07
N PRO A 356 -10.94 2.94 -10.78
CA PRO A 356 -9.54 2.76 -10.41
C PRO A 356 -9.09 1.33 -10.73
N VAL A 357 -8.02 1.21 -11.51
CA VAL A 357 -7.45 -0.09 -11.91
C VAL A 357 -6.20 -0.38 -11.10
N ASP A 358 -5.38 0.66 -10.90
CA ASP A 358 -4.11 0.66 -10.18
C ASP A 358 -3.80 2.09 -9.68
N LEU A 359 -2.73 2.28 -8.89
CA LEU A 359 -2.32 3.61 -8.43
C LEU A 359 -2.00 4.52 -9.62
N GLY A 360 -2.70 5.66 -9.68
CA GLY A 360 -2.60 6.65 -10.74
C GLY A 360 -3.23 6.25 -12.07
N ILE A 361 -3.97 5.13 -12.13
CA ILE A 361 -4.51 4.58 -13.38
C ILE A 361 -6.01 4.31 -13.26
N TYR A 362 -6.76 4.91 -14.17
CA TYR A 362 -8.23 4.82 -14.24
C TYR A 362 -8.68 4.41 -15.63
N PHE A 363 -9.70 3.56 -15.69
CA PHE A 363 -10.44 3.27 -16.92
C PHE A 363 -11.81 3.94 -16.88
N VAL A 364 -12.17 4.63 -17.96
CA VAL A 364 -13.45 5.31 -18.11
C VAL A 364 -14.19 4.68 -19.28
N PHE A 365 -15.34 4.09 -19.01
CA PHE A 365 -16.12 3.35 -20.00
C PHE A 365 -17.22 4.24 -20.60
N ARG A 366 -17.40 4.18 -21.92
CA ARG A 366 -18.49 4.87 -22.63
C ARG A 366 -19.86 4.28 -22.29
N ASP A 367 -19.90 2.97 -22.10
CA ASP A 367 -21.11 2.22 -21.77
C ASP A 367 -21.05 1.72 -20.31
N GLU A 368 -22.07 2.11 -19.53
CA GLU A 368 -22.21 1.72 -18.13
C GLU A 368 -22.34 0.19 -17.97
N ALA A 369 -22.95 -0.51 -18.94
CA ALA A 369 -23.05 -1.97 -18.88
C ALA A 369 -21.67 -2.65 -18.99
N ASN A 370 -20.81 -2.16 -19.87
CA ASN A 370 -19.42 -2.62 -19.98
C ASN A 370 -18.61 -2.28 -18.71
N ALA A 371 -18.82 -1.10 -18.14
CA ALA A 371 -18.23 -0.71 -16.86
C ALA A 371 -18.59 -1.71 -15.74
N GLU A 372 -19.86 -2.11 -15.66
CA GLU A 372 -20.33 -3.08 -14.67
C GLU A 372 -19.80 -4.49 -14.91
N LEU A 373 -19.74 -4.95 -16.16
CA LEU A 373 -19.11 -6.23 -16.51
C LEU A 373 -17.63 -6.25 -16.07
N PHE A 374 -16.90 -5.16 -16.29
CA PHE A 374 -15.52 -5.01 -15.86
C PHE A 374 -15.38 -5.02 -14.32
N ARG A 375 -16.30 -4.37 -13.59
CA ARG A 375 -16.29 -4.41 -12.12
C ARG A 375 -16.52 -5.83 -11.60
N VAL A 376 -17.49 -6.55 -12.15
CA VAL A 376 -17.83 -7.92 -11.72
C VAL A 376 -16.68 -8.88 -12.01
N SER A 377 -16.04 -8.79 -13.18
CA SER A 377 -14.96 -9.70 -13.56
C SER A 377 -13.76 -9.62 -12.61
N ARG A 378 -13.45 -8.45 -12.05
CA ARG A 378 -12.37 -8.26 -11.05
C ARG A 378 -12.58 -9.07 -9.77
N PHE A 379 -13.82 -9.37 -9.41
CA PHE A 379 -14.17 -10.12 -8.20
C PHE A 379 -14.67 -11.54 -8.51
N ARG A 380 -14.50 -12.04 -9.74
CA ARG A 380 -14.79 -13.45 -10.04
C ARG A 380 -13.65 -14.32 -9.54
N SER A 381 -13.97 -15.42 -8.88
CA SER A 381 -12.97 -16.37 -8.37
C SER A 381 -12.77 -17.57 -9.31
N ARG A 382 -11.56 -18.17 -9.31
CA ARG A 382 -11.29 -19.35 -10.15
C ARG A 382 -12.17 -20.54 -9.76
N ALA A 383 -12.79 -21.19 -10.73
CA ALA A 383 -13.53 -22.44 -10.53
C ALA A 383 -13.08 -23.48 -11.54
N THR A 384 -13.11 -24.75 -11.15
CA THR A 384 -12.74 -25.87 -12.01
C THR A 384 -14.00 -26.67 -12.29
N THR A 385 -14.21 -27.01 -13.56
CA THR A 385 -15.30 -27.89 -13.96
C THR A 385 -15.19 -29.24 -13.25
N PRO A 386 -16.27 -29.75 -12.62
CA PRO A 386 -16.27 -31.01 -11.91
C PRO A 386 -15.77 -32.17 -12.76
N ARG A 387 -14.98 -33.05 -12.14
CA ARG A 387 -14.40 -34.21 -12.84
C ARG A 387 -15.47 -35.27 -13.07
N ILE A 388 -15.38 -35.93 -14.21
CA ILE A 388 -16.21 -37.10 -14.53
C ILE A 388 -15.76 -38.24 -13.62
N ARG A 389 -16.67 -38.74 -12.78
CA ARG A 389 -16.42 -39.84 -11.83
C ARG A 389 -17.11 -41.13 -12.26
N ASN A 390 -18.24 -41.01 -12.94
CA ASN A 390 -19.08 -42.15 -13.31
C ASN A 390 -19.10 -42.34 -14.83
N CYS A 391 -19.05 -43.61 -15.25
CA CYS A 391 -19.20 -44.00 -16.65
C CYS A 391 -20.68 -44.01 -17.03
N VAL A 392 -21.19 -42.87 -17.52
CA VAL A 392 -22.56 -42.74 -18.04
C VAL A 392 -22.49 -42.75 -19.57
N LYS A 393 -23.00 -43.81 -20.22
CA LYS A 393 -22.90 -43.99 -21.69
C LYS A 393 -23.41 -42.78 -22.47
N GLN A 394 -24.56 -42.25 -22.07
CA GLN A 394 -25.16 -41.08 -22.71
C GLN A 394 -24.32 -39.80 -22.52
N PHE A 395 -23.57 -39.68 -21.41
CA PHE A 395 -22.65 -38.56 -21.25
C PHE A 395 -21.41 -38.73 -22.15
N GLN A 396 -20.86 -39.93 -22.24
CA GLN A 396 -19.67 -40.21 -23.05
C GLN A 396 -19.91 -39.96 -24.54
N GLU A 397 -21.07 -40.37 -25.05
CA GLU A 397 -21.45 -40.21 -26.45
C GLU A 397 -21.59 -38.74 -26.86
N TYR A 398 -22.04 -37.88 -25.94
CA TYR A 398 -22.31 -36.46 -26.19
C TYR A 398 -21.40 -35.52 -25.40
N GLN A 399 -20.22 -35.98 -24.96
CA GLN A 399 -19.34 -35.21 -24.09
C GLN A 399 -18.93 -33.88 -24.74
N GLU A 400 -18.59 -33.89 -26.03
CA GLU A 400 -18.22 -32.68 -26.78
C GLU A 400 -19.38 -31.67 -26.83
N LEU A 401 -20.61 -32.15 -27.08
CA LEU A 401 -21.82 -31.33 -27.12
C LEU A 401 -22.19 -30.75 -25.75
N LEU A 402 -21.93 -31.49 -24.67
CA LEU A 402 -22.22 -31.08 -23.29
C LEU A 402 -21.13 -30.20 -22.66
N THR A 403 -19.91 -30.22 -23.19
CA THR A 403 -18.77 -29.46 -22.66
C THR A 403 -19.03 -27.94 -22.60
N PRO A 404 -19.60 -27.29 -23.64
CA PRO A 404 -19.99 -25.87 -23.56
C PRO A 404 -20.96 -25.56 -22.41
N LEU A 405 -21.93 -26.44 -22.16
CA LEU A 405 -22.87 -26.29 -21.03
C LEU A 405 -22.16 -26.44 -19.68
N MET A 406 -21.25 -27.41 -19.55
CA MET A 406 -20.43 -27.56 -18.34
C MET A 406 -19.59 -26.31 -18.08
N ASN A 407 -18.91 -25.78 -19.11
CA ASN A 407 -18.09 -24.57 -19.00
C ASN A 407 -18.94 -23.35 -18.62
N PHE A 408 -20.12 -23.21 -19.20
CA PHE A 408 -21.05 -22.13 -18.82
C PHE A 408 -21.43 -22.20 -17.34
N ILE A 409 -21.81 -23.38 -16.85
CA ILE A 409 -22.23 -23.55 -15.45
C ILE A 409 -21.04 -23.36 -14.50
N THR A 410 -19.84 -23.82 -14.87
CA THR A 410 -18.61 -23.53 -14.11
C THR A 410 -18.35 -22.02 -14.02
N GLU A 411 -18.59 -21.29 -15.11
CA GLU A 411 -18.31 -19.86 -15.17
C GLU A 411 -19.38 -19.01 -14.48
N ARG A 412 -20.65 -19.43 -14.52
CA ARG A 412 -21.81 -18.62 -14.10
C ARG A 412 -22.47 -19.12 -12.82
N GLY A 413 -22.24 -20.39 -12.45
CA GLY A 413 -22.82 -21.05 -11.28
C GLY A 413 -24.30 -21.38 -11.41
N ARG A 414 -24.89 -21.18 -12.59
CA ARG A 414 -26.31 -21.39 -12.89
C ARG A 414 -26.48 -21.91 -14.31
N LEU A 415 -27.67 -22.42 -14.62
CA LEU A 415 -28.04 -22.80 -15.98
C LEU A 415 -28.16 -21.58 -16.91
N PRO A 416 -27.85 -21.73 -18.21
CA PRO A 416 -28.08 -20.68 -19.20
C PRO A 416 -29.56 -20.38 -19.34
N ILE A 417 -29.88 -19.11 -19.58
CA ILE A 417 -31.19 -18.73 -20.13
C ILE A 417 -31.12 -18.64 -21.65
N LYS A 418 -32.27 -18.44 -22.29
CA LYS A 418 -32.39 -18.39 -23.75
C LYS A 418 -31.44 -17.37 -24.36
N GLY A 419 -30.58 -17.82 -25.28
CA GLY A 419 -29.63 -16.98 -26.01
C GLY A 419 -28.27 -16.75 -25.34
N GLU A 420 -28.02 -17.31 -24.15
CA GLU A 420 -26.70 -17.22 -23.49
C GLU A 420 -25.72 -18.32 -23.93
N LEU A 421 -26.23 -19.41 -24.53
CA LEU A 421 -25.42 -20.54 -24.98
C LEU A 421 -25.65 -20.76 -26.48
N PRO A 422 -24.63 -20.60 -27.35
CA PRO A 422 -24.78 -20.81 -28.78
C PRO A 422 -25.29 -22.21 -29.16
N GLN A 423 -24.85 -23.24 -28.42
CA GLN A 423 -25.22 -24.65 -28.63
C GLN A 423 -26.60 -25.02 -28.02
N GLU A 424 -27.38 -24.03 -27.54
CA GLU A 424 -28.66 -24.29 -26.87
C GLU A 424 -29.61 -25.14 -27.72
N ALA A 425 -29.74 -24.84 -29.02
CA ALA A 425 -30.65 -25.54 -29.91
C ALA A 425 -30.24 -27.01 -30.12
N GLU A 426 -28.95 -27.26 -30.34
CA GLU A 426 -28.39 -28.61 -30.56
C GLU A 426 -28.55 -29.47 -29.30
N ILE A 427 -28.23 -28.92 -28.12
CA ILE A 427 -28.40 -29.61 -26.84
C ILE A 427 -29.89 -29.88 -26.56
N ALA A 428 -30.77 -28.93 -26.85
CA ALA A 428 -32.20 -29.10 -26.64
C ALA A 428 -32.82 -30.13 -27.61
N GLN A 429 -32.28 -30.27 -28.82
CA GLN A 429 -32.73 -31.28 -29.77
C GLN A 429 -32.46 -32.70 -29.25
N GLU A 430 -31.26 -32.95 -28.71
CA GLU A 430 -30.88 -34.29 -28.22
C GLU A 430 -31.46 -34.63 -26.84
N PHE A 431 -31.47 -33.66 -25.92
CA PHE A 431 -31.86 -33.91 -24.51
C PHE A 431 -33.24 -33.35 -24.15
N GLY A 432 -33.91 -32.66 -25.08
CA GLY A 432 -35.18 -31.97 -24.89
C GLY A 432 -35.08 -30.61 -24.17
N SER A 433 -34.10 -30.41 -23.29
CA SER A 433 -33.84 -29.11 -22.64
C SER A 433 -32.45 -29.07 -21.98
N LEU A 434 -31.92 -27.86 -21.77
CA LEU A 434 -30.67 -27.64 -21.02
C LEU A 434 -30.70 -28.25 -19.61
N ARG A 435 -31.86 -28.22 -18.93
CA ARG A 435 -32.00 -28.82 -17.60
C ARG A 435 -31.87 -30.35 -17.62
N ARG A 436 -32.44 -31.00 -18.64
CA ARG A 436 -32.31 -32.46 -18.81
C ARG A 436 -30.88 -32.83 -19.19
N ALA A 437 -30.24 -32.06 -20.09
CA ALA A 437 -28.83 -32.22 -20.41
C ALA A 437 -27.95 -32.10 -19.16
N PHE A 438 -28.22 -31.12 -18.30
CA PHE A 438 -27.48 -30.96 -17.06
C PHE A 438 -27.70 -32.08 -16.05
N ASN A 439 -28.90 -32.68 -15.98
CA ASN A 439 -29.11 -33.87 -15.15
C ASN A 439 -28.22 -35.05 -15.61
N VAL A 440 -27.98 -35.21 -16.91
CA VAL A 440 -27.04 -36.22 -17.43
C VAL A 440 -25.61 -35.90 -17.00
N ILE A 441 -25.20 -34.63 -17.03
CA ILE A 441 -23.90 -34.18 -16.51
C ILE A 441 -23.77 -34.51 -15.02
N ILE A 442 -24.79 -34.22 -14.20
CA ILE A 442 -24.79 -34.52 -12.76
C ILE A 442 -24.63 -36.02 -12.50
N GLN A 443 -25.26 -36.89 -13.28
CA GLN A 443 -25.09 -38.34 -13.13
C GLN A 443 -23.65 -38.80 -13.39
N ALA A 444 -22.94 -38.12 -14.29
CA ALA A 444 -21.55 -38.40 -14.64
C ALA A 444 -20.52 -37.74 -13.70
N THR A 445 -20.93 -36.74 -12.92
CA THR A 445 -20.08 -35.88 -12.08
C THR A 445 -20.55 -35.87 -10.61
N ASP A 446 -19.97 -35.01 -9.78
CA ASP A 446 -20.37 -34.83 -8.38
C ASP A 446 -21.28 -33.60 -8.23
N SER A 447 -22.49 -33.79 -7.70
CA SER A 447 -23.45 -32.69 -7.49
C SER A 447 -22.99 -31.68 -6.45
N GLU A 448 -22.20 -32.09 -5.45
CA GLU A 448 -21.69 -31.18 -4.43
C GLU A 448 -20.66 -30.20 -5.01
N GLU A 449 -19.86 -30.63 -5.99
CA GLU A 449 -18.92 -29.75 -6.68
C GLU A 449 -19.65 -28.65 -7.47
N TRP A 450 -20.78 -28.96 -8.11
CA TRP A 450 -21.62 -27.97 -8.79
C TRP A 450 -22.27 -26.99 -7.80
N GLN A 451 -22.75 -27.47 -6.65
CA GLN A 451 -23.29 -26.60 -5.61
C GLN A 451 -22.21 -25.67 -5.04
N ALA A 452 -21.00 -26.17 -4.83
CA ALA A 452 -19.86 -25.37 -4.39
C ALA A 452 -19.50 -24.27 -5.41
N ILE A 453 -19.61 -24.54 -6.72
CA ILE A 453 -19.44 -23.53 -7.76
C ILE A 453 -20.54 -22.46 -7.66
N ALA A 454 -21.80 -22.86 -7.52
CA ALA A 454 -22.91 -21.93 -7.38
C ALA A 454 -22.75 -21.03 -6.14
N ASP A 455 -22.37 -21.61 -4.99
CA ASP A 455 -22.13 -20.87 -3.75
C ASP A 455 -20.93 -19.91 -3.89
N LYS A 456 -19.87 -20.33 -4.58
CA LYS A 456 -18.70 -19.50 -4.87
C LYS A 456 -19.07 -18.30 -5.76
N ARG A 457 -19.88 -18.50 -6.79
CA ARG A 457 -20.39 -17.42 -7.66
C ARG A 457 -21.33 -16.48 -6.93
N ARG A 458 -22.17 -17.02 -6.03
CA ARG A 458 -22.99 -16.23 -5.12
C ARG A 458 -22.12 -15.32 -4.25
N GLN A 459 -21.06 -15.85 -3.65
CA GLN A 459 -20.11 -15.07 -2.85
C GLN A 459 -19.36 -14.00 -3.67
N ASP A 460 -18.97 -14.29 -4.91
CA ASP A 460 -18.35 -13.30 -5.82
C ASP A 460 -19.28 -12.10 -6.07
N LEU A 461 -20.56 -12.37 -6.36
CA LEU A 461 -21.58 -11.33 -6.51
C LEU A 461 -21.80 -10.53 -5.22
N MET A 462 -21.77 -11.19 -4.06
CA MET A 462 -21.88 -10.54 -2.76
C MET A 462 -20.75 -9.53 -2.53
N VAL A 463 -19.49 -9.92 -2.81
CA VAL A 463 -18.32 -9.03 -2.71
C VAL A 463 -18.46 -7.84 -3.65
N TYR A 464 -18.85 -8.09 -4.90
CA TYR A 464 -19.10 -7.04 -5.88
C TYR A 464 -20.18 -6.06 -5.41
N LEU A 465 -21.35 -6.54 -4.99
CA LEU A 465 -22.46 -5.71 -4.52
C LEU A 465 -22.12 -4.92 -3.25
N ALA A 466 -21.32 -5.51 -2.36
CA ALA A 466 -20.83 -4.84 -1.15
C ALA A 466 -19.91 -3.68 -1.52
N LEU A 467 -18.98 -3.90 -2.46
CA LEU A 467 -18.07 -2.85 -2.93
C LEU A 467 -18.76 -1.75 -3.73
N CYS A 468 -19.88 -2.03 -4.39
CA CYS A 468 -20.68 -1.00 -5.05
C CYS A 468 -21.29 0.02 -4.06
N ASN A 469 -21.23 -0.22 -2.75
CA ASN A 469 -21.65 0.75 -1.72
C ASN A 469 -20.68 1.93 -1.55
N PHE A 470 -19.43 1.80 -2.00
CA PHE A 470 -18.45 2.91 -2.02
C PHE A 470 -18.71 3.90 -3.17
N SER A 471 -19.62 3.54 -4.08
CA SER A 471 -20.11 4.38 -5.17
C SER A 471 -21.65 4.31 -5.16
N ARG A 472 -22.28 4.47 -6.33
CA ARG A 472 -23.71 4.20 -6.48
C ARG A 472 -23.93 2.71 -6.73
N ARG A 473 -24.67 2.02 -5.86
CA ARG A 473 -25.12 0.65 -6.13
C ARG A 473 -26.16 0.68 -7.27
N PRO A 474 -25.95 -0.04 -8.39
CA PRO A 474 -26.84 -0.01 -9.54
C PRO A 474 -28.19 -0.67 -9.19
N ARG A 475 -29.30 -0.15 -9.72
CA ARG A 475 -30.61 -0.85 -9.64
C ARG A 475 -30.60 -2.08 -10.54
N LEU A 476 -31.48 -3.04 -10.28
CA LEU A 476 -31.56 -4.29 -11.07
C LEU A 476 -31.68 -4.05 -12.59
N GLY A 477 -32.40 -3.02 -13.03
CA GLY A 477 -32.54 -2.66 -14.45
C GLY A 477 -31.34 -1.92 -15.06
N GLN A 478 -30.40 -1.45 -14.24
CA GLN A 478 -29.17 -0.78 -14.68
C GLN A 478 -28.00 -1.75 -14.81
N LEU A 479 -28.15 -2.98 -14.30
CA LEU A 479 -27.13 -4.01 -14.43
C LEU A 479 -27.08 -4.53 -15.86
N ALA A 480 -25.87 -4.89 -16.31
CA ALA A 480 -25.69 -5.62 -17.55
C ALA A 480 -26.57 -6.89 -17.55
N PRO A 481 -27.22 -7.26 -18.68
CA PRO A 481 -28.15 -8.39 -18.73
C PRO A 481 -27.57 -9.68 -18.15
N ALA A 482 -26.32 -9.98 -18.49
CA ALA A 482 -25.56 -11.11 -17.96
C ALA A 482 -25.48 -11.11 -16.42
N VAL A 483 -25.16 -9.97 -15.79
CA VAL A 483 -25.03 -9.85 -14.33
C VAL A 483 -26.38 -9.93 -13.64
N LYS A 484 -27.41 -9.33 -14.25
CA LYS A 484 -28.80 -9.41 -13.78
C LYS A 484 -29.25 -10.87 -13.69
N GLU A 485 -29.04 -11.65 -14.75
CA GLU A 485 -29.44 -13.07 -14.77
C GLU A 485 -28.62 -13.92 -13.80
N ASP A 486 -27.34 -13.58 -13.56
CA ASP A 486 -26.55 -14.23 -12.50
C ASP A 486 -27.13 -14.02 -11.12
N ILE A 487 -27.50 -12.77 -10.79
CA ILE A 487 -28.09 -12.48 -9.49
C ILE A 487 -29.44 -13.18 -9.35
N ILE A 488 -30.30 -13.13 -10.37
CA ILE A 488 -31.61 -13.79 -10.33
C ILE A 488 -31.48 -15.33 -10.25
N GLY A 489 -30.51 -15.91 -10.95
CA GLY A 489 -30.29 -17.35 -10.96
C GLY A 489 -29.62 -17.90 -9.70
N LEU A 490 -28.83 -17.08 -8.99
CA LEU A 490 -28.07 -17.51 -7.80
C LEU A 490 -28.67 -17.04 -6.46
N TYR A 491 -29.52 -16.00 -6.49
CA TYR A 491 -30.21 -15.46 -5.33
C TYR A 491 -31.73 -15.48 -5.52
N SER A 492 -32.47 -15.66 -4.42
CA SER A 492 -33.93 -15.63 -4.43
C SER A 492 -34.50 -14.28 -4.90
N SER A 493 -33.78 -13.18 -4.66
CA SER A 493 -34.10 -11.85 -5.21
C SER A 493 -32.90 -10.92 -5.17
N TYR A 494 -32.90 -9.88 -6.00
CA TYR A 494 -31.90 -8.80 -5.95
C TYR A 494 -31.84 -8.11 -4.58
N LYS A 495 -33.00 -7.96 -3.91
CA LYS A 495 -33.08 -7.38 -2.57
C LYS A 495 -32.33 -8.24 -1.56
N GLN A 496 -32.47 -9.56 -1.62
CA GLN A 496 -31.74 -10.47 -0.73
C GLN A 496 -30.23 -10.38 -0.97
N ALA A 497 -29.79 -10.37 -2.24
CA ALA A 497 -28.38 -10.22 -2.58
C ALA A 497 -27.76 -8.95 -1.99
N CYS A 498 -28.51 -7.83 -2.03
CA CYS A 498 -28.08 -6.58 -1.41
C CYS A 498 -28.00 -6.66 0.13
N LEU A 499 -29.00 -7.29 0.76
CA LEU A 499 -29.02 -7.46 2.23
C LEU A 499 -27.82 -8.28 2.71
N ASP A 500 -27.51 -9.38 2.02
CA ASP A 500 -26.38 -10.25 2.34
C ASP A 500 -25.05 -9.50 2.15
N ALA A 501 -24.92 -8.74 1.06
CA ALA A 501 -23.77 -7.89 0.79
C ALA A 501 -23.57 -6.81 1.86
N ASP A 502 -24.64 -6.15 2.30
CA ASP A 502 -24.59 -5.14 3.37
C ASP A 502 -24.23 -5.76 4.72
N GLN A 503 -24.72 -6.96 4.99
CA GLN A 503 -24.36 -7.70 6.20
C GLN A 503 -22.87 -8.10 6.19
N MET A 504 -22.36 -8.57 5.06
CA MET A 504 -20.93 -8.86 4.89
C MET A 504 -20.08 -7.60 5.09
N LEU A 505 -20.45 -6.47 4.47
CA LEU A 505 -19.73 -5.21 4.61
C LEU A 505 -19.69 -4.72 6.06
N ARG A 506 -20.82 -4.77 6.78
CA ARG A 506 -20.88 -4.45 8.21
C ARG A 506 -19.98 -5.36 9.05
N SER A 507 -19.86 -6.64 8.68
CA SER A 507 -19.03 -7.59 9.42
C SER A 507 -17.52 -7.34 9.32
N LEU A 508 -17.05 -6.50 8.39
CA LEU A 508 -15.64 -6.09 8.32
C LEU A 508 -15.14 -5.37 9.59
N GLY A 509 -16.04 -4.70 10.31
CA GLY A 509 -15.73 -4.07 11.60
C GLY A 509 -15.50 -5.06 12.75
N ASN A 510 -15.80 -6.35 12.55
CA ASN A 510 -15.57 -7.39 13.53
C ASN A 510 -14.15 -7.96 13.39
N THR A 511 -13.20 -7.40 14.16
CA THR A 511 -11.80 -7.81 14.15
C THR A 511 -11.61 -9.30 14.46
N GLU A 512 -12.38 -9.87 15.40
CA GLU A 512 -12.26 -11.30 15.75
C GLU A 512 -12.64 -12.20 14.58
N LEU A 513 -13.69 -11.82 13.84
CA LEU A 513 -14.09 -12.55 12.63
C LEU A 513 -13.00 -12.48 11.56
N ILE A 514 -12.40 -11.31 11.32
CA ILE A 514 -11.28 -11.16 10.37
C ILE A 514 -10.10 -12.04 10.78
N ILE A 515 -9.73 -12.01 12.07
CA ILE A 515 -8.66 -12.87 12.61
C ILE A 515 -8.98 -14.33 12.35
N LYS A 516 -10.20 -14.77 12.68
CA LYS A 516 -10.65 -16.15 12.45
C LYS A 516 -10.51 -16.54 10.98
N ARG A 517 -11.00 -15.71 10.04
CA ARG A 517 -10.89 -15.98 8.60
C ARG A 517 -9.44 -16.03 8.13
N CYS A 518 -8.57 -15.17 8.66
CA CYS A 518 -7.14 -15.26 8.36
C CYS A 518 -6.50 -16.56 8.86
N GLN A 519 -6.88 -17.03 10.05
CA GLN A 519 -6.35 -18.28 10.62
C GLN A 519 -6.92 -19.53 9.94
N GLU A 520 -8.15 -19.49 9.45
CA GLU A 520 -8.80 -20.57 8.71
C GLU A 520 -8.39 -20.61 7.23
N SER A 521 -7.72 -19.57 6.72
CA SER A 521 -7.30 -19.50 5.32
C SER A 521 -6.44 -20.71 4.95
N LYS A 522 -6.81 -21.39 3.87
CA LYS A 522 -6.09 -22.56 3.33
C LYS A 522 -4.82 -22.17 2.57
N VAL A 523 -4.76 -20.93 2.09
CA VAL A 523 -3.63 -20.35 1.37
C VAL A 523 -3.17 -19.10 2.09
N GLY A 524 -1.87 -18.86 2.10
CA GLY A 524 -1.23 -17.71 2.74
C GLY A 524 -0.35 -18.11 3.92
N LYS A 525 0.74 -17.36 4.06
CA LYS A 525 1.68 -17.48 5.17
C LYS A 525 1.10 -16.81 6.41
N LYS A 526 0.74 -17.62 7.41
CA LYS A 526 0.23 -17.16 8.70
C LYS A 526 1.40 -16.76 9.60
N LEU A 527 1.40 -15.50 10.01
CA LEU A 527 2.33 -14.94 11.00
C LEU A 527 1.53 -14.56 12.26
N PRO A 528 2.19 -14.35 13.42
CA PRO A 528 1.49 -14.04 14.67
C PRO A 528 0.55 -12.83 14.60
N ASN A 529 0.86 -11.85 13.75
CA ASN A 529 0.10 -10.60 13.62
C ASN A 529 -0.43 -10.34 12.20
N SER A 530 -0.26 -11.27 11.25
CA SER A 530 -0.67 -11.04 9.86
C SER A 530 -0.86 -12.31 9.05
N LEU A 531 -1.69 -12.24 8.02
CA LEU A 531 -1.73 -13.20 6.91
C LEU A 531 -1.10 -12.57 5.67
N LEU A 532 -0.12 -13.24 5.06
CA LEU A 532 0.47 -12.83 3.78
C LEU A 532 0.00 -13.77 2.67
N VAL A 533 -0.51 -13.22 1.58
CA VAL A 533 -0.93 -13.97 0.40
C VAL A 533 -0.33 -13.35 -0.86
N HIS A 534 -0.02 -14.16 -1.86
CA HIS A 534 0.30 -13.64 -3.17
C HIS A 534 -0.98 -13.12 -3.84
N ILE A 535 -0.87 -12.11 -4.70
CA ILE A 535 -2.03 -11.50 -5.39
C ILE A 535 -2.80 -12.52 -6.23
N SER A 536 -2.11 -13.52 -6.81
CA SER A 536 -2.75 -14.61 -7.56
C SER A 536 -3.65 -15.50 -6.68
N ALA A 537 -3.40 -15.55 -5.37
CA ALA A 537 -4.17 -16.34 -4.42
C ALA A 537 -5.33 -15.55 -3.78
N LEU A 538 -5.46 -14.25 -4.05
CA LEU A 538 -6.52 -13.41 -3.48
C LEU A 538 -7.92 -13.97 -3.79
N GLN A 539 -8.13 -14.54 -4.98
CA GLN A 539 -9.42 -15.15 -5.35
C GLN A 539 -9.68 -16.50 -4.66
N ALA A 540 -8.69 -17.09 -3.98
CA ALA A 540 -8.79 -18.37 -3.30
C ALA A 540 -9.03 -18.25 -1.78
N ILE A 541 -8.90 -17.06 -1.21
CA ILE A 541 -9.17 -16.82 0.22
C ILE A 541 -10.64 -16.48 0.47
N ASP A 542 -11.02 -16.42 1.76
CA ASP A 542 -12.39 -16.15 2.21
C ASP A 542 -12.96 -14.85 1.59
N PRO A 543 -14.23 -14.84 1.15
CA PRO A 543 -14.89 -13.66 0.58
C PRO A 543 -14.81 -12.42 1.46
N LEU A 544 -14.83 -12.57 2.78
CA LEU A 544 -14.72 -11.44 3.70
C LEU A 544 -13.34 -10.78 3.63
N LEU A 545 -12.26 -11.57 3.49
CA LEU A 545 -10.91 -11.03 3.30
C LEU A 545 -10.74 -10.41 1.91
N ARG A 546 -11.39 -10.97 0.88
CA ARG A 546 -11.45 -10.38 -0.46
C ARG A 546 -12.16 -9.03 -0.44
N LEU A 547 -13.27 -8.94 0.30
CA LEU A 547 -13.97 -7.68 0.50
C LEU A 547 -13.12 -6.67 1.27
N TYR A 548 -12.42 -7.12 2.33
CA TYR A 548 -11.51 -6.29 3.13
C TYR A 548 -10.41 -5.66 2.26
N GLU A 549 -9.76 -6.46 1.40
CA GLU A 549 -8.80 -5.98 0.40
C GLU A 549 -9.45 -5.06 -0.64
N GLY A 550 -10.63 -5.42 -1.12
CA GLY A 550 -11.38 -4.67 -2.11
C GLY A 550 -11.77 -3.27 -1.64
N CYS A 551 -12.02 -3.07 -0.34
CA CYS A 551 -12.30 -1.75 0.23
C CYS A 551 -11.10 -0.80 0.06
N ALA A 552 -9.89 -1.34 0.19
CA ALA A 552 -8.66 -0.58 0.02
C ALA A 552 -8.35 -0.35 -1.47
N SER A 553 -8.32 -1.42 -2.27
CA SER A 553 -7.94 -1.33 -3.68
C SER A 553 -8.97 -0.59 -4.55
N ARG A 554 -10.25 -0.58 -4.16
CA ARG A 554 -11.27 0.22 -4.86
C ARG A 554 -11.16 1.72 -4.57
N THR A 555 -10.65 2.10 -3.41
CA THR A 555 -10.58 3.50 -3.00
C THR A 555 -9.23 4.11 -3.38
N ILE A 556 -8.14 3.45 -2.96
CA ILE A 556 -6.76 3.93 -3.13
C ILE A 556 -6.04 3.25 -4.31
N GLY A 557 -6.46 2.05 -4.70
CA GLY A 557 -5.66 1.21 -5.60
C GLY A 557 -4.60 0.38 -4.86
N ARG A 558 -3.88 -0.44 -5.63
CA ARG A 558 -2.76 -1.25 -5.13
C ARG A 558 -1.44 -0.54 -5.41
N LEU A 559 -0.38 -0.91 -4.72
CA LEU A 559 0.97 -0.50 -5.11
C LEU A 559 1.34 -1.15 -6.45
N GLU A 560 1.97 -0.37 -7.33
CA GLU A 560 2.47 -0.85 -8.62
C GLU A 560 3.31 -2.12 -8.45
N SER A 561 2.99 -3.14 -9.25
CA SER A 561 3.69 -4.44 -9.29
C SER A 561 3.67 -5.21 -7.96
N ALA A 562 2.94 -4.76 -6.94
CA ALA A 562 2.84 -5.48 -5.68
C ALA A 562 2.29 -6.89 -5.92
N ASN A 563 3.06 -7.86 -5.45
CA ASN A 563 2.78 -9.26 -5.64
C ASN A 563 2.34 -9.94 -4.34
N VAL A 564 2.57 -9.33 -3.18
CA VAL A 564 2.14 -9.87 -1.88
C VAL A 564 1.22 -8.88 -1.16
N ILE A 565 0.14 -9.40 -0.60
CA ILE A 565 -0.85 -8.67 0.21
C ILE A 565 -0.72 -9.14 1.65
N LYS A 566 -0.57 -8.19 2.58
CA LYS A 566 -0.50 -8.43 4.02
C LYS A 566 -1.75 -7.90 4.70
N PHE A 567 -2.56 -8.82 5.23
CA PHE A 567 -3.66 -8.53 6.14
C PHE A 567 -3.14 -8.42 7.56
N HIS A 568 -3.37 -7.29 8.22
CA HIS A 568 -2.96 -7.10 9.62
C HIS A 568 -4.05 -7.59 10.56
N LEU A 569 -3.69 -8.38 11.58
CA LEU A 569 -4.65 -9.00 12.50
C LEU A 569 -5.02 -8.09 13.68
N LYS A 570 -4.13 -7.16 14.04
CA LYS A 570 -4.28 -6.32 15.25
C LYS A 570 -4.77 -4.91 14.97
N THR A 571 -4.59 -4.44 13.74
CA THR A 571 -4.92 -3.07 13.33
C THR A 571 -5.68 -3.13 12.01
N PRO A 572 -6.64 -2.24 11.78
CA PRO A 572 -7.41 -2.20 10.53
C PRO A 572 -6.56 -1.63 9.38
N LYS A 573 -5.53 -2.38 8.99
CA LYS A 573 -4.54 -2.01 7.99
C LYS A 573 -4.41 -3.10 6.96
N ILE A 574 -4.05 -2.70 5.76
CA ILE A 574 -3.59 -3.61 4.70
C ILE A 574 -2.29 -3.08 4.13
N SER A 575 -1.36 -3.99 3.79
CA SER A 575 -0.14 -3.60 3.07
C SER A 575 -0.01 -4.35 1.76
N TYR A 576 0.46 -3.65 0.74
CA TYR A 576 0.90 -4.18 -0.53
C TYR A 576 2.43 -4.19 -0.55
N LEU A 577 3.02 -5.36 -0.77
CA LEU A 577 4.45 -5.61 -0.74
C LEU A 577 4.92 -5.99 -2.14
N PHE A 578 6.03 -5.40 -2.57
CA PHE A 578 6.63 -5.67 -3.86
C PHE A 578 7.98 -6.36 -3.73
N TYR A 579 8.04 -7.57 -4.29
CA TYR A 579 9.24 -8.39 -4.43
C TYR A 579 9.61 -8.51 -5.91
N PRO A 580 10.54 -7.72 -6.47
CA PRO A 580 10.77 -7.67 -7.92
C PRO A 580 11.15 -9.02 -8.53
N ASP A 581 11.91 -9.83 -7.79
CA ASP A 581 12.38 -11.14 -8.25
C ASP A 581 11.55 -12.31 -7.71
N PHE A 582 10.25 -12.12 -7.42
CA PHE A 582 9.41 -13.14 -6.77
C PHE A 582 9.42 -14.50 -7.47
N ASP A 583 9.40 -14.50 -8.81
CA ASP A 583 9.37 -15.71 -9.62
C ASP A 583 10.76 -16.24 -10.00
N THR A 584 11.81 -15.44 -9.88
CA THR A 584 13.14 -15.77 -10.39
C THR A 584 14.13 -16.08 -9.26
N ASN A 585 13.94 -15.49 -8.08
CA ASN A 585 14.79 -15.66 -6.92
C ASN A 585 14.07 -16.53 -5.86
N PRO A 586 14.71 -17.60 -5.34
CA PRO A 586 14.13 -18.43 -4.29
C PRO A 586 13.87 -17.69 -2.96
N HIS A 587 14.56 -16.57 -2.72
CA HIS A 587 14.43 -15.74 -1.52
C HIS A 587 14.47 -14.26 -1.92
N PRO A 588 13.39 -13.75 -2.53
CA PRO A 588 13.36 -12.38 -3.01
C PRO A 588 13.38 -11.42 -1.81
N VAL A 589 14.08 -10.30 -1.98
CA VAL A 589 14.10 -9.22 -1.00
C VAL A 589 12.96 -8.26 -1.25
N LEU A 590 12.41 -7.71 -0.18
CA LEU A 590 11.36 -6.70 -0.23
C LEU A 590 11.95 -5.42 -0.80
N SER A 591 11.37 -4.89 -1.86
CA SER A 591 11.79 -3.62 -2.46
C SER A 591 10.92 -2.46 -1.99
N LYS A 592 9.59 -2.66 -1.96
CA LYS A 592 8.64 -1.58 -1.60
C LYS A 592 7.47 -2.10 -0.79
N VAL A 593 6.96 -1.24 0.07
CA VAL A 593 5.74 -1.46 0.85
C VAL A 593 4.87 -0.22 0.79
N MET A 594 3.59 -0.43 0.49
CA MET A 594 2.54 0.55 0.70
C MET A 594 1.63 0.01 1.78
N THR A 595 1.35 0.79 2.82
CA THR A 595 0.40 0.43 3.88
C THR A 595 -0.71 1.45 3.93
N ILE A 596 -1.96 0.98 3.96
CA ILE A 596 -3.17 1.79 4.03
C ILE A 596 -3.83 1.52 5.38
N ASP A 597 -4.13 2.58 6.13
CA ASP A 597 -5.02 2.51 7.30
C ASP A 597 -6.47 2.67 6.84
N LEU A 598 -7.30 1.65 7.09
CA LEU A 598 -8.65 1.62 6.54
C LEU A 598 -9.64 2.54 7.29
N ARG A 599 -9.22 3.17 8.39
CA ARG A 599 -10.08 4.08 9.18
C ARG A 599 -10.12 5.48 8.59
N ASP A 600 -8.97 5.98 8.17
CA ASP A 600 -8.77 7.35 7.66
C ASP A 600 -8.17 7.37 6.25
N LEU A 601 -7.94 6.20 5.66
CA LEU A 601 -7.36 5.99 4.33
C LEU A 601 -5.93 6.55 4.19
N GLN A 602 -5.25 6.82 5.31
CA GLN A 602 -3.87 7.28 5.24
C GLN A 602 -2.95 6.22 4.65
N VAL A 603 -2.15 6.65 3.68
CA VAL A 603 -1.20 5.81 2.96
C VAL A 603 0.22 6.13 3.41
N THR A 604 0.98 5.09 3.77
CA THR A 604 2.40 5.18 4.08
C THR A 604 3.21 4.32 3.13
N TYR A 605 4.34 4.83 2.65
CA TYR A 605 5.25 4.13 1.74
C TYR A 605 6.60 3.90 2.41
N GLN A 606 7.22 2.77 2.09
CA GLN A 606 8.57 2.45 2.49
C GLN A 606 9.28 1.71 1.36
N ASP A 607 10.40 2.26 0.92
CA ASP A 607 11.32 1.63 -0.03
C ASP A 607 12.51 1.05 0.75
N TYR A 608 13.09 -0.01 0.20
CA TYR A 608 14.26 -0.68 0.74
C TYR A 608 15.30 -0.88 -0.36
N ASP A 609 16.53 -0.43 -0.09
CA ASP A 609 17.70 -0.75 -0.87
C ASP A 609 18.51 -1.87 -0.19
N LEU A 610 19.49 -2.44 -0.90
CA LEU A 610 20.34 -3.51 -0.33
C LEU A 610 21.16 -3.04 0.88
N GLU A 611 21.43 -1.74 0.98
CA GLU A 611 22.13 -1.13 2.12
C GLU A 611 21.27 -1.10 3.40
N ASP A 612 19.93 -1.18 3.26
CA ASP A 612 18.98 -1.13 4.37
C ASP A 612 18.76 -2.50 5.06
N ASP A 613 19.52 -3.52 4.66
CA ASP A 613 19.30 -4.93 5.06
C ASP A 613 17.82 -5.34 4.89
N PRO A 614 17.32 -5.44 3.66
CA PRO A 614 15.88 -5.55 3.41
C PRO A 614 15.29 -6.85 3.99
N PRO A 615 14.01 -6.81 4.40
CA PRO A 615 13.26 -8.02 4.73
C PRO A 615 13.29 -9.02 3.57
N ILE A 616 13.43 -10.31 3.88
CA ILE A 616 13.55 -11.37 2.86
C ILE A 616 12.42 -12.39 2.98
N LEU A 617 11.87 -12.78 1.84
CA LEU A 617 10.74 -13.71 1.79
C LEU A 617 11.24 -15.16 1.82
N HIS A 618 10.55 -15.98 2.62
CA HIS A 618 10.78 -17.42 2.73
C HIS A 618 9.45 -18.16 2.60
N GLN A 619 9.50 -19.45 2.27
CA GLN A 619 8.32 -20.32 2.16
C GLN A 619 7.31 -19.79 1.13
N ILE A 620 7.78 -19.43 -0.05
CA ILE A 620 6.98 -18.82 -1.12
C ILE A 620 5.78 -19.70 -1.51
N ASP A 621 5.94 -21.02 -1.42
CA ASP A 621 4.88 -22.01 -1.66
C ASP A 621 3.63 -21.76 -0.80
N THR A 622 3.79 -21.25 0.42
CA THR A 622 2.67 -20.95 1.31
C THR A 622 1.86 -19.74 0.87
N LEU A 623 2.41 -18.84 0.05
CA LEU A 623 1.74 -17.62 -0.40
C LEU A 623 0.86 -17.83 -1.64
N VAL A 624 1.11 -18.88 -2.41
CA VAL A 624 0.46 -19.15 -3.70
C VAL A 624 -0.40 -20.42 -3.65
N THR A 625 -1.25 -20.61 -4.64
CA THR A 625 -2.07 -21.82 -4.81
C THR A 625 -1.30 -22.94 -5.52
N PRO A 626 -1.70 -24.23 -5.40
CA PRO A 626 -1.00 -25.35 -6.05
C PRO A 626 -0.92 -25.30 -7.58
N ASP A 627 -1.84 -24.60 -8.24
CA ASP A 627 -1.85 -24.37 -9.69
C ASP A 627 -0.88 -23.26 -10.15
N TYR A 628 -0.16 -22.61 -9.21
CA TYR A 628 0.84 -21.63 -9.56
C TYR A 628 2.01 -22.28 -10.34
N PRO A 629 2.48 -21.73 -11.47
CA PRO A 629 3.43 -22.41 -12.37
C PRO A 629 4.72 -22.91 -11.70
N GLN A 630 5.17 -22.27 -10.62
CA GLN A 630 6.39 -22.62 -9.90
C GLN A 630 6.16 -23.29 -8.54
N TYR A 631 4.91 -23.61 -8.18
CA TYR A 631 4.53 -24.12 -6.86
C TYR A 631 5.41 -25.29 -6.39
N GLU A 632 5.55 -26.33 -7.22
CA GLU A 632 6.33 -27.52 -6.88
C GLU A 632 7.82 -27.22 -6.62
N LYS A 633 8.39 -26.24 -7.32
CA LYS A 633 9.79 -25.81 -7.08
C LYS A 633 9.91 -25.14 -5.71
N PHE A 634 8.99 -24.23 -5.38
CA PHE A 634 8.95 -23.56 -4.09
C PHE A 634 8.74 -24.56 -2.95
N ALA A 635 7.74 -25.45 -3.07
CA ALA A 635 7.40 -26.42 -2.03
C ALA A 635 8.56 -27.39 -1.77
N LYS A 636 9.25 -27.83 -2.83
CA LYS A 636 10.44 -28.68 -2.70
C LYS A 636 11.60 -27.96 -2.02
N LEU A 637 11.81 -26.68 -2.29
CA LEU A 637 12.84 -25.88 -1.62
C LEU A 637 12.52 -25.71 -0.13
N THR A 638 11.30 -25.30 0.20
CA THR A 638 10.83 -25.15 1.60
C THR A 638 11.04 -26.45 2.40
N ARG A 639 10.67 -27.61 1.84
CA ARG A 639 10.91 -28.91 2.49
C ARG A 639 12.40 -29.18 2.74
N GLN A 640 13.30 -28.79 1.82
CA GLN A 640 14.74 -28.94 2.01
C GLN A 640 15.25 -28.05 3.15
N GLU A 641 14.75 -26.82 3.25
CA GLU A 641 15.14 -25.83 4.26
C GLU A 641 14.69 -26.23 5.66
N GLU A 642 13.44 -26.69 5.80
CA GLU A 642 12.93 -27.27 7.04
C GLU A 642 13.74 -28.48 7.50
N ASN A 643 14.06 -29.37 6.56
CA ASN A 643 14.85 -30.58 6.86
C ASN A 643 16.28 -30.24 7.30
N ARG A 644 16.82 -29.10 6.85
CA ARG A 644 18.10 -28.55 7.31
C ARG A 644 17.99 -27.69 8.57
N GLY A 645 16.77 -27.35 9.01
CA GLY A 645 16.53 -26.47 10.15
C GLY A 645 16.86 -25.02 9.93
N LEU A 646 16.92 -24.58 8.66
CA LEU A 646 17.23 -23.19 8.32
C LEU A 646 16.13 -22.23 8.75
N LEU A 647 14.90 -22.73 8.92
CA LEU A 647 13.70 -21.95 9.24
C LEU A 647 13.34 -21.94 10.74
N ASP A 648 14.16 -22.56 11.61
CA ASP A 648 13.83 -22.76 13.02
C ASP A 648 13.76 -21.44 13.81
N ASN A 649 14.65 -20.49 13.52
CA ASN A 649 14.71 -19.19 14.19
C ASN A 649 14.29 -18.07 13.23
N TRP A 650 12.98 -17.95 13.01
CA TRP A 650 12.39 -16.98 12.08
C TRP A 650 12.86 -15.54 12.33
N HIS A 651 12.96 -15.12 13.60
CA HIS A 651 13.35 -13.74 13.94
C HIS A 651 14.76 -13.43 13.42
N SER A 652 15.68 -14.37 13.56
CA SER A 652 17.07 -14.21 13.13
C SER A 652 17.27 -14.21 11.61
N ILE A 653 16.32 -14.73 10.84
CA ILE A 653 16.42 -14.86 9.38
C ILE A 653 15.52 -13.89 8.63
N SER A 654 14.72 -13.07 9.33
CA SER A 654 13.72 -12.20 8.71
C SER A 654 14.28 -11.14 7.74
N HIS A 655 15.57 -10.82 7.86
CA HIS A 655 16.30 -9.89 7.01
C HIS A 655 17.43 -10.58 6.24
N LEU A 656 17.86 -9.98 5.12
CA LEU A 656 18.85 -10.53 4.19
C LEU A 656 20.17 -10.94 4.87
N SER A 657 20.71 -10.09 5.76
CA SER A 657 21.96 -10.34 6.48
C SER A 657 21.84 -11.56 7.41
N GLY A 658 20.71 -11.66 8.12
CA GLY A 658 20.36 -12.76 8.99
C GLY A 658 20.24 -14.09 8.24
N TRP A 659 19.59 -14.07 7.07
CA TRP A 659 19.52 -15.24 6.20
C TRP A 659 20.90 -15.69 5.71
N LYS A 660 21.73 -14.76 5.21
CA LYS A 660 23.12 -15.05 4.80
C LYS A 660 23.95 -15.66 5.93
N LYS A 661 23.79 -15.13 7.15
CA LYS A 661 24.43 -15.67 8.36
C LYS A 661 23.96 -17.09 8.66
N CYS A 662 22.65 -17.34 8.63
CA CYS A 662 22.07 -18.67 8.83
C CYS A 662 22.62 -19.69 7.82
N LEU A 663 22.70 -19.33 6.53
CA LEU A 663 23.27 -20.20 5.49
C LEU A 663 24.74 -20.54 5.76
N LYS A 664 25.55 -19.54 6.13
CA LYS A 664 26.97 -19.73 6.49
C LYS A 664 27.13 -20.62 7.72
N GLU A 665 26.31 -20.38 8.76
CA GLU A 665 26.33 -21.16 10.00
C GLU A 665 25.91 -22.61 9.77
N ASN A 666 25.03 -22.87 8.81
CA ASN A 666 24.57 -24.21 8.44
C ASN A 666 25.32 -24.80 7.24
N CYS A 667 26.49 -24.25 6.87
CA CYS A 667 27.33 -24.73 5.76
C CYS A 667 26.54 -24.99 4.47
N THR A 668 25.54 -24.15 4.17
CA THR A 668 24.58 -24.35 3.09
C THR A 668 24.76 -23.32 1.98
N VAL A 669 24.72 -23.79 0.73
CA VAL A 669 24.67 -22.97 -0.48
C VAL A 669 23.36 -23.26 -1.21
N ILE A 670 22.72 -22.20 -1.70
CA ILE A 670 21.50 -22.29 -2.52
C ILE A 670 21.90 -22.10 -3.98
N ASN A 671 21.59 -23.09 -4.82
CA ASN A 671 21.82 -23.04 -6.27
C ASN A 671 20.46 -23.17 -6.98
N GLY A 672 19.87 -22.04 -7.35
CA GLY A 672 18.46 -21.98 -7.78
C GLY A 672 17.55 -22.50 -6.65
N TYR A 673 16.77 -23.55 -6.93
CA TYR A 673 15.82 -24.14 -5.97
C TYR A 673 16.35 -25.41 -5.26
N ARG A 674 17.68 -25.53 -5.11
CA ARG A 674 18.33 -26.70 -4.49
C ARG A 674 19.36 -26.28 -3.44
N LEU A 675 19.38 -27.02 -2.33
CA LEU A 675 20.37 -26.84 -1.28
C LEU A 675 21.55 -27.80 -1.45
N SER A 676 22.77 -27.27 -1.47
CA SER A 676 24.03 -28.01 -1.41
C SER A 676 24.83 -27.67 -0.15
N TRP A 677 25.79 -28.51 0.21
CA TRP A 677 26.73 -28.18 1.28
C TRP A 677 27.88 -27.35 0.71
N CYS A 678 28.43 -26.41 1.49
CA CYS A 678 29.64 -25.68 1.10
C CYS A 678 30.79 -26.67 0.87
N LYS A 679 31.58 -26.46 -0.20
CA LYS A 679 32.72 -27.33 -0.52
C LYS A 679 33.84 -27.24 0.53
N ASP A 680 34.01 -26.05 1.11
CA ASP A 680 35.08 -25.76 2.10
C ASP A 680 34.56 -25.79 3.55
N ALA A 681 33.47 -26.53 3.80
CA ALA A 681 32.89 -26.63 5.15
C ALA A 681 33.78 -27.44 6.09
N ASP A 682 33.91 -26.98 7.34
CA ASP A 682 34.55 -27.75 8.41
C ASP A 682 33.92 -29.15 8.55
N ALA A 683 34.77 -30.19 8.53
CA ALA A 683 34.35 -31.57 8.47
C ALA A 683 33.57 -32.03 9.72
N TYR A 684 33.94 -31.51 10.90
CA TYR A 684 33.28 -31.85 12.16
C TYR A 684 31.89 -31.22 12.22
N LYS A 685 31.80 -29.93 11.87
CA LYS A 685 30.54 -29.19 11.77
C LYS A 685 29.59 -29.83 10.76
N LEU A 686 30.09 -30.22 9.60
CA LEU A 686 29.32 -30.90 8.56
C LEU A 686 28.78 -32.26 9.03
N LYS A 687 29.57 -33.02 9.80
CA LYS A 687 29.15 -34.29 10.39
C LYS A 687 28.00 -34.10 11.37
N ALA A 688 28.08 -33.08 12.24
CA ALA A 688 27.02 -32.75 13.19
C ALA A 688 25.71 -32.34 12.48
N LEU A 689 25.78 -31.46 11.47
CA LEU A 689 24.62 -31.02 10.70
C LEU A 689 23.96 -32.16 9.91
N LYS A 690 24.75 -33.06 9.30
CA LYS A 690 24.23 -34.26 8.63
C LYS A 690 23.56 -35.22 9.61
N ALA A 691 24.08 -35.37 10.82
CA ALA A 691 23.44 -36.18 11.86
C ALA A 691 22.09 -35.57 12.29
N ALA A 692 22.04 -34.25 12.51
CA ALA A 692 20.79 -33.54 12.83
C ALA A 692 19.73 -33.69 11.72
N LEU A 693 20.13 -33.58 10.45
CA LEU A 693 19.24 -33.81 9.30
C LEU A 693 18.67 -35.23 9.29
N LYS A 694 19.50 -36.27 9.50
CA LYS A 694 19.02 -37.66 9.58
C LYS A 694 18.02 -37.85 10.72
N THR A 695 18.25 -37.23 11.88
CA THR A 695 17.33 -37.28 13.01
C THR A 695 15.99 -36.61 12.68
N ARG A 696 16.00 -35.45 12.01
CA ARG A 696 14.78 -34.76 11.56
C ARG A 696 13.98 -35.58 10.56
N GLN A 697 14.65 -36.17 9.57
CA GLN A 697 14.00 -37.03 8.58
C GLN A 697 13.35 -38.26 9.23
N LYS A 698 14.04 -38.91 10.18
CA LYS A 698 13.46 -40.02 10.95
C LYS A 698 12.21 -39.59 11.73
N LYS A 699 12.24 -38.42 12.39
CA LYS A 699 11.08 -37.89 13.13
C LYS A 699 9.89 -37.64 12.20
N LYS A 700 10.10 -36.96 11.05
CA LYS A 700 9.04 -36.69 10.07
C LYS A 700 8.42 -37.98 9.53
N ASN A 701 9.22 -38.99 9.19
CA ASN A 701 8.69 -40.28 8.70
C ASN A 701 7.82 -41.01 9.75
N VAL A 702 8.18 -40.93 11.03
CA VAL A 702 7.37 -41.50 12.12
C VAL A 702 6.06 -40.71 12.32
N THR A 703 6.08 -39.38 12.13
CA THR A 703 4.87 -38.55 12.24
C THR A 703 3.92 -38.82 11.07
N HIS A 704 4.45 -38.99 9.87
CA HIS A 704 3.65 -39.28 8.66
C HIS A 704 3.00 -40.66 8.71
N ALA A 705 3.73 -41.70 9.15
CA ALA A 705 3.18 -43.04 9.34
C ALA A 705 2.04 -43.08 10.38
N ARG A 706 2.09 -42.21 11.40
CA ARG A 706 1.02 -42.08 12.42
C ARG A 706 -0.18 -41.24 11.97
N SER A 707 -0.01 -40.35 10.99
CA SER A 707 -1.13 -39.60 10.41
C SER A 707 -1.89 -40.45 9.41
N GLU A 708 -1.20 -41.25 8.59
CA GLU A 708 -1.82 -42.16 7.62
C GLU A 708 -2.65 -43.25 8.32
N SER A 709 -2.14 -43.84 9.41
CA SER A 709 -2.87 -44.84 10.20
C SER A 709 -4.12 -44.29 10.90
N ARG A 710 -4.23 -42.98 11.12
CA ARG A 710 -5.42 -42.35 11.73
C ARG A 710 -6.51 -42.05 10.71
N THR A 711 -6.15 -41.79 9.46
CA THR A 711 -7.09 -41.64 8.33
C THR A 711 -7.61 -42.96 7.77
N GLU A 712 -7.04 -44.11 8.17
CA GLU A 712 -7.59 -45.44 7.86
C GLU A 712 -8.51 -45.99 8.96
N GLU A 713 -8.56 -45.34 10.13
CA GLU A 713 -9.45 -45.68 11.26
C GLU A 713 -10.66 -44.73 11.41
N GLU A 714 -10.77 -43.68 10.58
CA GLU A 714 -11.94 -42.79 10.41
C GLU A 714 -12.57 -43.00 9.03
#